data_AF-A0A8H3AQ25-F1
#
_entry.id   AF-A0A8H3AQ25-F1
#
_cell.length_a   1.000
_cell.length_b   1.000
_cell.length_c   1.000
_cell.angle_alpha   90.00
_cell.angle_beta   90.00
_cell.angle_gamma   90.00
#
_symmetry.space_group_name_H-M   'P 1'
#
loop_
_entity.id
_entity.type
_entity.pdbx_description
1 polymer ?
#
loop_
_entity_poly.entity_id
_entity_poly.type
_entity_poly.pdbx_seq_one_letter_code
_entity_poly.pdbx_strand_id
1 'polypeptide(L)'
;MMVKHDEPLGGMERTMEEVWSEAEEYLAEYYKENKLRVCDLLSRLKQVETDLRNQGYYTHTYDELSFGVKTAWRNARRCIMRSQWSTMQTIDCRDLTTGEEMIEACLRHIETANNGGRVKPTTTIFPQKFPGKESARIWNAQLVRYAGYKMPDGSIVGDPMNIELTNRAIELGWKPKYGRFDILPIIVVPGGGQGEPVMQEIPRENIHEVKITHPTLPWFEELGLRWNSHPAVSNLTLSIGGIDYACCAFSGWFLCNEVATRDLADEQRYNVLPAIGRGLGLPLSNRSLWKDRAVLELNQAVLHSFDLAKVTMVDHHSASDSFVRYYEKEMKTRGHCPGDWVWIVPPTGGSTTKVYHQHAQEMYNYLIKPAVLLPIEEGWTTYFRRIGRTLPSIDNTTTQEDTEDPNLITIAYGTETGSSLNFATRLQEHLRSRSLDVAESLVELNDLDLTKLSGTLVVVTSSFGDGEAPNDASLFSEHVDDLGSSPRPLERAGENPVRFAVFGLGNSIWTKTYQQFPRWVDQTLERLGGSRILPIGEGDETAGTTEAAFEEFIRALSIAIEVGTETHTSKANSSLDEDSSLSRPLGSSMGSMQEKFVDTSLVGRRALFDDDVKGSEHRAVYHLELSRKDGQPWTYDEGDYLSILPVTANVEALEVYYKLHLEYDTVVDGKNVRDLLRNYIDLHAPPTRELLSLIPDSQSTTMTLGAIWLIKFTPTIEQASQILCALPI
;
A
#
# COMPACT_ATOMS: atom_id res chain seq x y z
N MET A 1 -1.81 -0.75 8.25
CA MET A 1 -1.10 0.48 7.78
C MET A 1 -0.15 0.06 6.67
N MET A 2 -0.01 0.82 5.58
CA MET A 2 1.10 0.60 4.63
C MET A 2 2.40 1.01 5.34
N VAL A 3 3.18 0.03 5.81
CA VAL A 3 4.54 0.24 6.31
C VAL A 3 5.47 -0.03 5.14
N LYS A 4 6.29 0.96 4.76
CA LYS A 4 7.32 0.73 3.74
C LYS A 4 8.41 -0.16 4.35
N HIS A 5 8.95 -1.11 3.59
CA HIS A 5 9.99 -2.03 4.07
C HIS A 5 11.21 -1.33 4.70
N ASP A 6 11.48 -0.07 4.34
CA ASP A 6 12.60 0.73 4.85
C ASP A 6 12.20 1.79 5.90
N GLU A 7 10.98 1.76 6.45
CA GLU A 7 10.57 2.73 7.47
C GLU A 7 11.23 2.43 8.82
N PRO A 8 11.99 3.37 9.42
CA PRO A 8 12.64 3.11 10.70
C PRO A 8 11.61 2.88 11.80
N LEU A 9 11.81 1.79 12.55
CA LEU A 9 10.96 1.40 13.66
C LEU A 9 11.57 1.83 14.99
N GLY A 10 10.71 2.17 15.94
CA GLY A 10 11.07 2.49 17.30
C GLY A 10 11.07 1.26 18.22
N GLY A 11 11.89 1.33 19.26
CA GLY A 11 12.02 0.26 20.25
C GLY A 11 13.07 -0.78 19.90
N MET A 12 13.98 -0.50 18.96
CA MET A 12 15.14 -1.37 18.69
C MET A 12 16.18 -1.29 19.83
N GLU A 13 17.01 -2.32 20.00
CA GLU A 13 18.22 -2.20 20.81
C GLU A 13 19.23 -1.31 20.10
N ARG A 14 20.00 -0.53 20.86
CA ARG A 14 20.94 0.47 20.33
C ARG A 14 22.28 0.37 21.02
N THR A 15 23.35 0.61 20.28
CA THR A 15 24.69 0.64 20.86
C THR A 15 24.93 1.94 21.63
N MET A 16 25.92 1.93 22.52
CA MET A 16 26.28 3.12 23.28
C MET A 16 26.73 4.26 22.35
N GLU A 17 27.43 3.92 21.26
CA GLU A 17 27.92 4.86 20.25
C GLU A 17 26.77 5.52 19.49
N GLU A 18 25.74 4.75 19.11
CA GLU A 18 24.53 5.28 18.47
C GLU A 18 23.75 6.22 19.40
N VAL A 19 23.60 5.83 20.67
CA VAL A 19 22.91 6.65 21.67
C VAL A 19 23.69 7.94 21.93
N TRP A 20 25.02 7.86 22.03
CA TRP A 20 25.88 9.03 22.19
C TRP A 20 25.76 10.00 21.02
N SER A 21 25.88 9.50 19.79
CA SER A 21 25.81 10.34 18.59
C SER A 21 24.50 11.14 18.53
N GLU A 22 23.37 10.49 18.81
CA GLU A 22 22.07 11.19 18.80
C GLU A 22 21.88 12.11 20.01
N ALA A 23 22.39 11.72 21.19
CA ALA A 23 22.33 12.58 22.37
C ALA A 23 23.13 13.88 22.17
N GLU A 24 24.30 13.80 21.54
CA GLU A 24 25.16 14.95 21.24
C GLU A 24 24.45 15.93 20.29
N GLU A 25 23.94 15.44 19.15
CA GLU A 25 23.20 16.26 18.19
C GLU A 25 21.95 16.90 18.81
N TYR A 26 21.17 16.10 19.55
CA TYR A 26 19.93 16.54 20.18
C TYR A 26 20.17 17.63 21.24
N LEU A 27 21.14 17.41 22.13
CA LEU A 27 21.46 18.39 23.18
C LEU A 27 22.06 19.65 22.56
N ALA A 28 22.89 19.54 21.53
CA ALA A 28 23.39 20.72 20.81
C ALA A 28 22.24 21.56 20.22
N GLU A 29 21.23 20.91 19.61
CA GLU A 29 20.02 21.59 19.11
C GLU A 29 19.23 22.24 20.26
N TYR A 30 18.94 21.49 21.34
CA TYR A 30 18.19 21.99 22.50
C TYR A 30 18.84 23.23 23.13
N TYR A 31 20.15 23.20 23.39
CA TYR A 31 20.86 24.33 23.99
C TYR A 31 20.92 25.53 23.04
N LYS A 32 21.06 25.29 21.72
CA LYS A 32 21.06 26.35 20.71
C LYS A 32 19.70 27.03 20.59
N GLU A 33 18.60 26.29 20.45
CA GLU A 33 17.26 26.86 20.29
C GLU A 33 16.80 27.61 21.55
N ASN A 34 17.17 27.12 22.74
CA ASN A 34 16.84 27.76 24.01
C ASN A 34 17.83 28.85 24.45
N LYS A 35 18.85 29.16 23.63
CA LYS A 35 19.88 30.18 23.90
C LYS A 35 20.61 29.98 25.24
N LEU A 36 20.85 28.72 25.60
CA LEU A 36 21.56 28.34 26.82
C LEU A 36 23.07 28.45 26.61
N ARG A 37 23.85 28.49 27.71
CA ARG A 37 25.29 28.69 27.64
C ARG A 37 25.99 27.42 27.16
N VAL A 38 26.99 27.57 26.30
CA VAL A 38 27.81 26.45 25.79
C VAL A 38 28.52 25.70 26.93
N CYS A 39 28.92 26.38 28.01
CA CYS A 39 29.53 25.72 29.17
C CYS A 39 28.60 24.72 29.86
N ASP A 40 27.28 25.00 29.86
CA ASP A 40 26.27 24.12 30.44
C ASP A 40 26.06 22.89 29.55
N LEU A 41 26.07 23.08 28.21
CA LEU A 41 26.04 21.98 27.24
C LEU A 41 27.23 21.03 27.45
N LEU A 42 28.45 21.55 27.52
CA LEU A 42 29.65 20.73 27.72
C LEU A 42 29.61 19.95 29.04
N SER A 43 29.07 20.55 30.09
CA SER A 43 28.87 19.89 31.39
C SER A 43 27.82 18.78 31.30
N ARG A 44 26.70 19.04 30.58
CA ARG A 44 25.65 18.05 30.36
C ARG A 44 26.12 16.87 29.51
N LEU A 45 26.87 17.12 28.43
CA LEU A 45 27.45 16.05 27.59
C LEU A 45 28.40 15.16 28.38
N LYS A 46 29.25 15.74 29.25
CA LYS A 46 30.12 14.96 30.13
C LYS A 46 29.34 14.09 31.12
N GLN A 47 28.21 14.58 31.63
CA GLN A 47 27.31 13.79 32.48
C GLN A 47 26.71 12.62 31.68
N VAL A 48 26.19 12.88 30.48
CA VAL A 48 25.62 11.83 29.60
C VAL A 48 26.67 10.77 29.26
N GLU A 49 27.90 11.17 28.91
CA GLU A 49 29.01 10.23 28.64
C GLU A 49 29.28 9.32 29.85
N THR A 50 29.24 9.91 31.06
CA THR A 50 29.45 9.18 32.32
C THR A 50 28.31 8.20 32.59
N ASP A 51 27.06 8.62 32.38
CA ASP A 51 25.87 7.78 32.56
C ASP A 51 25.89 6.60 31.57
N LEU A 52 26.17 6.87 30.29
CA LEU A 52 26.28 5.84 29.27
C LEU A 52 27.34 4.78 29.61
N ARG A 53 28.53 5.20 30.08
CA ARG A 53 29.58 4.26 30.51
C ARG A 53 29.19 3.43 31.73
N ASN A 54 28.46 4.01 32.67
CA ASN A 54 28.15 3.36 33.95
C ASN A 54 26.96 2.40 33.87
N GLN A 55 25.92 2.75 33.10
CA GLN A 55 24.65 2.02 33.09
C GLN A 55 24.08 1.75 31.69
N GLY A 56 24.74 2.22 30.62
CA GLY A 56 24.32 1.98 29.23
C GLY A 56 23.20 2.89 28.70
N TYR A 57 22.69 3.81 29.52
CA TYR A 57 21.65 4.77 29.15
C TYR A 57 21.80 6.08 29.93
N TYR A 58 21.19 7.15 29.43
CA TYR A 58 21.01 8.40 30.18
C TYR A 58 19.53 8.76 30.26
N THR A 59 19.21 9.75 31.09
CA THR A 59 17.82 10.22 31.27
C THR A 59 17.74 11.71 30.98
N HIS A 60 16.73 12.09 30.22
CA HIS A 60 16.42 13.49 29.91
C HIS A 60 15.96 14.24 31.16
N THR A 61 16.31 15.52 31.29
CA THR A 61 15.59 16.43 32.19
C THR A 61 14.15 16.62 31.71
N TYR A 62 13.28 17.21 32.53
CA TYR A 62 11.91 17.52 32.08
C TYR A 62 11.90 18.49 30.89
N ASP A 63 12.73 19.53 30.93
CA ASP A 63 12.78 20.53 29.86
C ASP A 63 13.34 19.94 28.56
N GLU A 64 14.35 19.08 28.66
CA GLU A 64 14.82 18.28 27.53
C GLU A 64 13.69 17.39 27.02
N LEU A 65 13.00 16.62 27.85
CA LEU A 65 11.89 15.77 27.39
C LEU A 65 10.78 16.59 26.68
N SER A 66 10.34 17.69 27.28
CA SER A 66 9.27 18.51 26.71
C SER A 66 9.66 19.15 25.38
N PHE A 67 10.91 19.59 25.24
CA PHE A 67 11.45 20.04 23.96
C PHE A 67 11.42 18.92 22.92
N GLY A 68 11.94 17.74 23.28
CA GLY A 68 11.97 16.58 22.39
C GLY A 68 10.60 16.15 21.89
N VAL A 69 9.59 16.14 22.76
CA VAL A 69 8.19 15.84 22.40
C VAL A 69 7.64 16.86 21.41
N LYS A 70 7.84 18.16 21.65
CA LYS A 70 7.40 19.24 20.76
C LYS A 70 8.08 19.15 19.39
N THR A 71 9.39 18.93 19.38
CA THR A 71 10.18 18.83 18.16
C THR A 71 9.87 17.55 17.38
N ALA A 72 9.57 16.43 18.05
CA ALA A 72 9.11 15.21 17.40
C ALA A 72 7.79 15.43 16.64
N TRP A 73 6.84 16.17 17.24
CA TRP A 73 5.61 16.54 16.52
C TRP A 73 5.89 17.53 15.37
N ARG A 74 6.77 18.51 15.57
CA ARG A 74 7.24 19.42 14.50
C ARG A 74 7.85 18.67 13.30
N ASN A 75 8.50 17.55 13.58
CA ASN A 75 9.14 16.67 12.59
C ASN A 75 8.22 15.57 12.05
N ALA A 76 6.99 15.41 12.57
CA ALA A 76 6.06 14.37 12.16
C ALA A 76 5.57 14.59 10.71
N ARG A 77 6.28 13.98 9.76
CA ARG A 77 6.09 14.13 8.31
C ARG A 77 4.67 13.82 7.80
N ARG A 78 3.93 12.96 8.50
CA ARG A 78 2.55 12.56 8.18
C ARG A 78 1.47 13.42 8.85
N CYS A 79 1.84 14.43 9.65
CA CYS A 79 0.89 15.26 10.38
C CYS A 79 0.65 16.61 9.69
N ILE A 80 -0.61 16.87 9.30
CA ILE A 80 -1.05 18.16 8.73
C ILE A 80 -1.21 19.25 9.80
N MET A 81 -1.45 18.89 11.07
CA MET A 81 -1.75 19.83 12.15
C MET A 81 -0.52 20.37 12.89
N ARG A 82 0.63 20.47 12.21
CA ARG A 82 1.91 20.85 12.83
C ARG A 82 2.05 22.34 13.16
N SER A 83 1.15 23.21 12.72
CA SER A 83 1.20 24.63 13.09
C SER A 83 1.11 24.89 14.61
N GLN A 84 0.66 23.90 15.37
CA GLN A 84 0.44 23.93 16.81
C GLN A 84 1.55 23.21 17.60
N TRP A 85 2.64 22.78 16.95
CA TRP A 85 3.66 21.93 17.55
C TRP A 85 4.20 22.43 18.91
N SER A 86 4.35 23.74 19.06
CA SER A 86 4.91 24.38 20.24
C SER A 86 3.96 24.42 21.45
N THR A 87 2.65 24.20 21.25
CA THR A 87 1.63 24.24 22.31
C THR A 87 1.43 22.89 23.00
N MET A 88 2.14 21.85 22.57
CA MET A 88 2.05 20.50 23.15
C MET A 88 2.36 20.52 24.65
N GLN A 89 1.43 20.00 25.45
CA GLN A 89 1.62 19.78 26.88
C GLN A 89 2.25 18.41 27.11
N THR A 90 3.35 18.36 27.87
CA THR A 90 4.04 17.10 28.23
C THR A 90 3.68 16.73 29.68
N ILE A 91 3.04 15.58 29.84
CA ILE A 91 2.80 14.90 31.13
C ILE A 91 3.89 13.85 31.30
N ASP A 92 4.75 14.06 32.30
CA ASP A 92 5.87 13.16 32.60
C ASP A 92 5.40 12.07 33.58
N CYS A 93 5.47 10.82 33.14
CA CYS A 93 5.10 9.62 33.91
C CYS A 93 6.22 8.57 33.80
N ARG A 94 7.47 9.01 33.62
CA ARG A 94 8.64 8.12 33.48
C ARG A 94 9.02 7.39 34.77
N ASP A 95 8.44 7.78 35.88
CA ASP A 95 8.61 7.19 37.21
C ASP A 95 7.60 6.06 37.50
N LEU A 96 6.54 5.93 36.70
CA LEU A 96 5.50 4.92 36.93
C LEU A 96 6.02 3.51 36.63
N THR A 97 5.60 2.54 37.44
CA THR A 97 6.11 1.17 37.35
C THR A 97 5.03 0.09 37.30
N THR A 98 3.79 0.42 37.68
CA THR A 98 2.68 -0.55 37.70
C THR A 98 1.67 -0.30 36.58
N GLY A 99 0.90 -1.33 36.21
CA GLY A 99 -0.14 -1.21 35.20
C GLY A 99 -1.29 -0.32 35.66
N GLU A 100 -1.65 -0.37 36.95
CA GLU A 100 -2.71 0.45 37.54
C GLU A 100 -2.39 1.95 37.48
N GLU A 101 -1.15 2.31 37.83
CA GLU A 101 -0.66 3.70 37.71
C GLU A 101 -0.69 4.17 36.24
N MET A 102 -0.31 3.28 35.31
CA MET A 102 -0.36 3.57 33.88
C MET A 102 -1.79 3.80 33.37
N ILE A 103 -2.76 2.99 33.82
CA ILE A 103 -4.18 3.18 33.48
C ILE A 103 -4.67 4.53 34.00
N GLU A 104 -4.37 4.88 35.25
CA GLU A 104 -4.75 6.17 35.83
C GLU A 104 -4.15 7.33 35.04
N ALA A 105 -2.88 7.22 34.61
CA ALA A 105 -2.24 8.21 33.75
C ALA A 105 -2.92 8.32 32.38
N CYS A 106 -3.39 7.21 31.80
CA CYS A 106 -4.17 7.22 30.55
C CYS A 106 -5.53 7.91 30.72
N LEU A 107 -6.25 7.65 31.81
CA LEU A 107 -7.53 8.31 32.10
C LEU A 107 -7.36 9.81 32.33
N ARG A 108 -6.33 10.21 33.09
CA ARG A 108 -5.95 11.62 33.26
C ARG A 108 -5.59 12.29 31.93
N HIS A 109 -4.94 11.56 31.02
CA HIS A 109 -4.64 12.05 29.67
C HIS A 109 -5.93 12.38 28.90
N ILE A 110 -6.90 11.45 28.86
CA ILE A 110 -8.19 11.64 28.16
C ILE A 110 -8.91 12.89 28.68
N GLU A 111 -8.98 13.06 30.00
CA GLU A 111 -9.65 14.20 30.62
C GLU A 111 -8.92 15.53 30.32
N THR A 112 -7.59 15.54 30.50
CA THR A 112 -6.75 16.72 30.27
C THR A 112 -6.81 17.16 28.81
N ALA A 113 -6.74 16.21 27.88
CA ALA A 113 -6.81 16.46 26.45
C ALA A 113 -8.20 16.94 26.04
N ASN A 114 -9.28 16.33 26.54
CA ASN A 114 -10.65 16.74 26.21
C ASN A 114 -10.96 18.18 26.63
N ASN A 115 -10.58 18.57 27.86
CA ASN A 115 -10.73 19.93 28.39
C ASN A 115 -12.14 20.55 28.16
N GLY A 116 -13.18 19.73 28.39
CA GLY A 116 -14.58 20.12 28.23
C GLY A 116 -14.96 20.41 26.77
N GLY A 117 -14.45 19.61 25.84
CA GLY A 117 -14.61 19.77 24.38
C GLY A 117 -13.61 20.72 23.73
N ARG A 118 -12.93 21.58 24.49
CA ARG A 118 -11.88 22.48 23.97
C ARG A 118 -10.54 21.77 23.93
N VAL A 119 -10.43 20.81 23.02
CA VAL A 119 -9.35 19.84 22.96
C VAL A 119 -7.97 20.51 22.95
N LYS A 120 -7.04 20.01 23.78
CA LYS A 120 -5.67 20.51 23.93
C LYS A 120 -4.64 19.48 23.46
N PRO A 121 -3.61 19.89 22.70
CA PRO A 121 -2.53 19.00 22.34
C PRO A 121 -1.79 18.55 23.60
N THR A 122 -1.82 17.25 23.88
CA THR A 122 -1.31 16.66 25.12
C THR A 122 -0.57 15.37 24.80
N THR A 123 0.57 15.14 25.45
CA THR A 123 1.32 13.90 25.38
C THR A 123 1.64 13.40 26.79
N THR A 124 1.37 12.13 27.06
CA THR A 124 1.81 11.44 28.29
C THR A 124 2.95 10.49 27.94
N ILE A 125 4.08 10.63 28.63
CA ILE A 125 5.30 9.84 28.41
C ILE A 125 5.53 8.87 29.56
N PHE A 126 5.59 7.57 29.26
CA PHE A 126 5.90 6.51 30.21
C PHE A 126 7.42 6.23 30.25
N PRO A 127 7.92 5.32 31.12
CA PRO A 127 9.36 5.06 31.23
C PRO A 127 10.00 4.74 29.88
N GLN A 128 11.23 5.22 29.69
CA GLN A 128 12.03 4.93 28.51
C GLN A 128 12.30 3.43 28.36
N LYS A 129 12.61 3.01 27.14
CA LYS A 129 13.23 1.70 26.92
C LYS A 129 14.61 1.66 27.58
N PHE A 130 14.84 0.64 28.39
CA PHE A 130 16.14 0.37 29.00
C PHE A 130 16.85 -0.74 28.21
N PRO A 131 18.19 -0.69 28.07
CA PRO A 131 18.96 -1.71 27.35
C PRO A 131 18.67 -3.11 27.88
N GLY A 132 18.36 -4.04 26.97
CA GLY A 132 18.06 -5.43 27.31
C GLY A 132 16.79 -5.66 28.14
N LYS A 133 15.94 -4.64 28.31
CA LYS A 133 14.65 -4.77 29.02
C LYS A 133 13.49 -4.45 28.09
N GLU A 134 12.40 -5.18 28.28
CA GLU A 134 11.12 -4.83 27.66
C GLU A 134 10.64 -3.48 28.19
N SER A 135 10.24 -2.61 27.27
CA SER A 135 9.62 -1.33 27.59
C SER A 135 8.13 -1.50 27.90
N ALA A 136 7.56 -0.56 28.64
CA ALA A 136 6.11 -0.48 28.86
C ALA A 136 5.36 -0.42 27.51
N ARG A 137 4.09 -0.83 27.48
CA ARG A 137 3.24 -0.80 26.28
C ARG A 137 1.81 -0.43 26.63
N ILE A 138 1.15 0.27 25.73
CA ILE A 138 -0.31 0.33 25.63
C ILE A 138 -0.67 -0.48 24.39
N TRP A 139 -1.52 -1.50 24.52
CA TRP A 139 -1.92 -2.34 23.37
C TRP A 139 -2.89 -1.61 22.46
N ASN A 140 -3.69 -0.70 23.01
CA ASN A 140 -4.63 0.07 22.21
C ASN A 140 -3.88 0.97 21.22
N ALA A 141 -4.29 0.96 19.94
CA ALA A 141 -3.79 1.90 18.95
C ALA A 141 -4.15 3.35 19.31
N GLN A 142 -5.33 3.53 19.90
CA GLN A 142 -5.76 4.77 20.52
C GLN A 142 -6.50 4.46 21.82
N LEU A 143 -6.35 5.31 22.84
CA LEU A 143 -6.92 5.09 24.17
C LEU A 143 -8.44 4.90 24.16
N VAL A 144 -9.15 5.61 23.27
CA VAL A 144 -10.61 5.49 23.10
C VAL A 144 -10.90 5.01 21.68
N ARG A 145 -11.28 3.74 21.55
CA ARG A 145 -11.69 3.11 20.28
C ARG A 145 -12.84 2.15 20.50
N TYR A 146 -13.53 1.84 19.41
CA TYR A 146 -14.66 0.93 19.39
C TYR A 146 -14.23 -0.50 19.06
N ALA A 147 -14.87 -1.48 19.69
CA ALA A 147 -14.64 -2.89 19.45
C ALA A 147 -15.16 -3.31 18.06
N GLY A 148 -14.60 -4.41 17.55
CA GLY A 148 -15.04 -5.08 16.33
C GLY A 148 -15.29 -6.55 16.59
N TYR A 149 -16.41 -7.08 16.12
CA TYR A 149 -16.85 -8.44 16.35
C TYR A 149 -17.12 -9.13 15.02
N LYS A 150 -16.45 -10.26 14.76
CA LYS A 150 -16.85 -11.19 13.70
C LYS A 150 -17.95 -12.10 14.26
N MET A 151 -19.13 -12.00 13.69
CA MET A 151 -20.32 -12.73 14.14
C MET A 151 -20.35 -14.15 13.54
N PRO A 152 -21.10 -15.09 14.14
CA PRO A 152 -21.19 -16.48 13.63
C PRO A 152 -21.72 -16.61 12.20
N ASP A 153 -22.50 -15.63 11.73
CA ASP A 153 -23.04 -15.57 10.36
C ASP A 153 -22.06 -14.95 9.33
N GLY A 154 -20.83 -14.65 9.75
CA GLY A 154 -19.81 -14.01 8.94
C GLY A 154 -19.89 -12.49 8.88
N SER A 155 -20.96 -11.87 9.40
CA SER A 155 -21.08 -10.42 9.45
C SER A 155 -20.11 -9.80 10.46
N ILE A 156 -19.82 -8.50 10.29
CA ILE A 156 -18.99 -7.75 11.25
C ILE A 156 -19.84 -6.67 11.92
N VAL A 157 -19.77 -6.63 13.26
CA VAL A 157 -20.41 -5.59 14.08
C VAL A 157 -19.32 -4.74 14.74
N GLY A 158 -19.46 -3.42 14.67
CA GLY A 158 -18.50 -2.49 15.24
C GLY A 158 -17.42 -2.06 14.25
N ASP A 159 -16.18 -1.88 14.73
CA ASP A 159 -15.05 -1.43 13.94
C ASP A 159 -14.16 -2.62 13.50
N PRO A 160 -14.17 -3.03 12.22
CA PRO A 160 -13.40 -4.18 11.74
C PRO A 160 -11.89 -4.06 12.03
N MET A 161 -11.34 -2.85 12.07
CA MET A 161 -9.92 -2.61 12.32
C MET A 161 -9.48 -3.10 13.71
N ASN A 162 -10.41 -3.16 14.67
CA ASN A 162 -10.10 -3.52 16.05
C ASN A 162 -10.49 -4.95 16.41
N ILE A 163 -10.83 -5.82 15.44
CA ILE A 163 -11.22 -7.22 15.71
C ILE A 163 -10.15 -7.96 16.50
N GLU A 164 -8.87 -7.84 16.09
CA GLU A 164 -7.79 -8.53 16.79
C GLU A 164 -7.67 -8.07 18.25
N LEU A 165 -7.57 -6.75 18.48
CA LEU A 165 -7.51 -6.19 19.84
C LEU A 165 -8.75 -6.54 20.68
N THR A 166 -9.93 -6.58 20.05
CA THR A 166 -11.19 -6.98 20.70
C THR A 166 -11.10 -8.43 21.17
N ASN A 167 -10.60 -9.34 20.32
CA ASN A 167 -10.39 -10.73 20.70
C ASN A 167 -9.38 -10.86 21.84
N ARG A 168 -8.28 -10.08 21.82
CA ARG A 168 -7.31 -10.05 22.93
C ARG A 168 -7.94 -9.57 24.23
N ALA A 169 -8.79 -8.54 24.19
CA ALA A 169 -9.51 -8.09 25.38
C ALA A 169 -10.43 -9.19 25.94
N ILE A 170 -11.15 -9.91 25.06
CA ILE A 170 -12.01 -11.04 25.45
C ILE A 170 -11.19 -12.18 26.06
N GLU A 171 -10.04 -12.52 25.48
CA GLU A 171 -9.11 -13.51 26.04
C GLU A 171 -8.62 -13.13 27.45
N LEU A 172 -8.43 -11.84 27.71
CA LEU A 172 -8.08 -11.30 29.04
C LEU A 172 -9.28 -11.19 29.99
N GLY A 173 -10.47 -11.66 29.59
CA GLY A 173 -11.67 -11.70 30.43
C GLY A 173 -12.63 -10.52 30.26
N TRP A 174 -12.43 -9.66 29.26
CA TRP A 174 -13.39 -8.61 28.93
C TRP A 174 -14.71 -9.21 28.45
N LYS A 175 -15.83 -8.66 28.90
CA LYS A 175 -17.16 -9.15 28.52
C LYS A 175 -17.69 -8.36 27.33
N PRO A 176 -17.76 -8.94 26.12
CA PRO A 176 -18.24 -8.23 24.95
C PRO A 176 -19.72 -7.92 25.08
N LYS A 177 -20.14 -6.73 24.60
CA LYS A 177 -21.55 -6.30 24.61
C LYS A 177 -22.20 -6.46 23.23
N TYR A 178 -21.40 -6.74 22.18
CA TYR A 178 -21.83 -6.97 20.80
C TYR A 178 -22.59 -5.80 20.17
N GLY A 179 -22.28 -4.58 20.60
CA GLY A 179 -22.80 -3.33 20.08
C GLY A 179 -21.89 -2.69 19.03
N ARG A 180 -22.49 -1.85 18.18
CA ARG A 180 -21.79 -1.17 17.07
C ARG A 180 -20.76 -0.11 17.51
N PHE A 181 -20.89 0.41 18.73
CA PHE A 181 -20.01 1.45 19.29
C PHE A 181 -19.63 1.09 20.73
N ASP A 182 -19.31 -0.18 20.97
CA ASP A 182 -18.81 -0.62 22.27
C ASP A 182 -17.38 -0.13 22.46
N ILE A 183 -17.10 0.64 23.51
CA ILE A 183 -15.76 1.15 23.78
C ILE A 183 -14.89 0.04 24.36
N LEU A 184 -13.71 -0.15 23.78
CA LEU A 184 -12.70 -1.10 24.25
C LEU A 184 -12.11 -0.67 25.60
N PRO A 185 -11.74 -1.63 26.46
CA PRO A 185 -10.97 -1.32 27.66
C PRO A 185 -9.55 -0.87 27.28
N ILE A 186 -8.90 -0.13 28.16
CA ILE A 186 -7.48 0.19 28.03
C ILE A 186 -6.70 -1.00 28.56
N ILE A 187 -5.74 -1.49 27.77
CA ILE A 187 -4.85 -2.60 28.12
C ILE A 187 -3.41 -2.09 28.11
N VAL A 188 -2.74 -2.21 29.25
CA VAL A 188 -1.35 -1.78 29.42
C VAL A 188 -0.50 -2.92 29.94
N VAL A 189 0.78 -2.89 29.58
CA VAL A 189 1.80 -3.79 30.11
C VAL A 189 2.91 -2.93 30.69
N PRO A 190 3.22 -3.04 32.01
CA PRO A 190 4.32 -2.30 32.59
C PRO A 190 5.66 -2.83 32.07
N GLY A 191 6.67 -1.95 32.03
CA GLY A 191 8.02 -2.29 31.57
C GLY A 191 8.77 -3.22 32.53
N GLY A 192 9.91 -3.74 32.08
CA GLY A 192 10.82 -4.56 32.90
C GLY A 192 10.70 -6.07 32.71
N GLY A 193 9.89 -6.54 31.76
CA GLY A 193 9.88 -7.96 31.32
C GLY A 193 9.19 -8.95 32.27
N GLN A 194 8.49 -8.48 33.30
CA GLN A 194 7.71 -9.33 34.22
C GLN A 194 6.26 -8.84 34.42
N GLY A 195 5.85 -7.81 33.69
CA GLY A 195 4.51 -7.23 33.80
C GLY A 195 3.45 -8.07 33.10
N GLU A 196 2.40 -8.45 33.82
CA GLU A 196 1.17 -8.97 33.22
C GLU A 196 0.31 -7.83 32.63
N PRO A 197 -0.49 -8.09 31.58
CA PRO A 197 -1.40 -7.09 31.02
C PRO A 197 -2.46 -6.73 32.05
N VAL A 198 -2.56 -5.44 32.35
CA VAL A 198 -3.61 -4.86 33.19
C VAL A 198 -4.64 -4.23 32.27
N MET A 199 -5.90 -4.61 32.47
CA MET A 199 -7.02 -4.17 31.63
C MET A 199 -8.09 -3.50 32.48
N GLN A 200 -8.56 -2.34 32.03
CA GLN A 200 -9.64 -1.60 32.71
C GLN A 200 -10.62 -0.97 31.71
N GLU A 201 -11.92 -1.12 31.95
CA GLU A 201 -12.94 -0.37 31.20
C GLU A 201 -12.83 1.13 31.50
N ILE A 202 -13.01 1.95 30.47
CA ILE A 202 -13.00 3.41 30.62
C ILE A 202 -14.25 3.84 31.42
N PRO A 203 -14.09 4.56 32.55
CA PRO A 203 -15.23 5.07 33.31
C PRO A 203 -16.12 5.97 32.45
N ARG A 204 -17.44 5.97 32.73
CA ARG A 204 -18.43 6.69 31.91
C ARG A 204 -18.17 8.19 31.84
N GLU A 205 -17.64 8.75 32.92
CA GLU A 205 -17.24 10.14 33.05
C GLU A 205 -16.08 10.54 32.12
N ASN A 206 -15.23 9.59 31.71
CA ASN A 206 -14.13 9.81 30.76
C ASN A 206 -14.53 9.52 29.31
N ILE A 207 -15.74 8.99 29.08
CA ILE A 207 -16.26 8.71 27.74
C ILE A 207 -16.93 9.97 27.20
N HIS A 208 -16.28 10.59 26.23
CA HIS A 208 -16.77 11.79 25.57
C HIS A 208 -17.04 11.50 24.09
N GLU A 209 -18.31 11.28 23.75
CA GLU A 209 -18.77 11.00 22.39
C GLU A 209 -19.62 12.14 21.82
N VAL A 210 -19.54 12.33 20.50
CA VAL A 210 -20.38 13.21 19.71
C VAL A 210 -21.34 12.35 18.90
N LYS A 211 -22.65 12.57 19.08
CA LYS A 211 -23.68 11.94 18.23
C LYS A 211 -23.73 12.66 16.88
N ILE A 212 -23.75 11.90 15.79
CA ILE A 212 -23.71 12.47 14.44
C ILE A 212 -25.14 12.70 13.94
N THR A 213 -25.43 13.94 13.59
CA THR A 213 -26.69 14.46 13.05
C THR A 213 -26.40 15.36 11.85
N HIS A 214 -27.39 15.59 10.97
CA HIS A 214 -27.21 16.40 9.78
C HIS A 214 -28.03 17.71 9.87
N PRO A 215 -27.49 18.87 9.44
CA PRO A 215 -28.17 20.16 9.57
C PRO A 215 -29.49 20.26 8.77
N THR A 216 -29.64 19.49 7.70
CA THR A 216 -30.80 19.56 6.79
C THR A 216 -31.48 18.21 6.52
N LEU A 217 -30.93 17.11 7.01
CA LEU A 217 -31.43 15.75 6.73
C LEU A 217 -31.78 15.06 8.06
N PRO A 218 -33.02 15.21 8.58
CA PRO A 218 -33.37 14.69 9.91
C PRO A 218 -33.16 13.18 10.08
N TRP A 219 -33.35 12.41 9.00
CA TRP A 219 -33.18 10.95 9.00
C TRP A 219 -31.74 10.50 9.28
N PHE A 220 -30.74 11.38 9.22
CA PHE A 220 -29.36 11.03 9.58
C PHE A 220 -29.22 10.56 11.03
N GLU A 221 -30.06 11.09 11.94
CA GLU A 221 -30.06 10.68 13.35
C GLU A 221 -30.43 9.20 13.53
N GLU A 222 -31.27 8.66 12.63
CA GLU A 222 -31.71 7.26 12.63
C GLU A 222 -30.56 6.29 12.31
N LEU A 223 -29.48 6.76 11.67
CA LEU A 223 -28.28 5.96 11.43
C LEU A 223 -27.53 5.60 12.73
N GLY A 224 -27.85 6.30 13.83
CA GLY A 224 -27.30 6.02 15.17
C GLY A 224 -25.78 6.19 15.28
N LEU A 225 -25.19 6.97 14.37
CA LEU A 225 -23.75 7.20 14.29
C LEU A 225 -23.27 8.08 15.45
N ARG A 226 -22.10 7.75 15.97
CA ARG A 226 -21.41 8.52 17.00
C ARG A 226 -19.91 8.35 16.84
N TRP A 227 -19.13 9.25 17.41
CA TRP A 227 -17.68 9.14 17.45
C TRP A 227 -17.09 9.75 18.72
N ASN A 228 -15.89 9.32 19.13
CA ASN A 228 -15.21 9.93 20.26
C ASN A 228 -14.81 11.39 19.95
N SER A 229 -14.68 12.20 20.99
CA SER A 229 -14.47 13.65 20.89
C SER A 229 -13.08 14.07 20.39
N HIS A 230 -12.05 13.26 20.61
CA HIS A 230 -10.68 13.58 20.22
C HIS A 230 -9.85 12.31 20.01
N PRO A 231 -8.87 12.33 19.08
CA PRO A 231 -7.96 11.21 18.89
C PRO A 231 -6.92 11.18 20.00
N ALA A 232 -6.73 10.01 20.60
CA ALA A 232 -5.70 9.78 21.63
C ALA A 232 -4.82 8.58 21.21
N VAL A 233 -3.87 8.80 20.30
CA VAL A 233 -2.97 7.77 19.72
C VAL A 233 -1.98 7.26 20.77
N SER A 234 -1.86 5.94 20.91
CA SER A 234 -1.11 5.32 22.02
C SER A 234 -0.14 4.21 21.62
N ASN A 235 -0.09 3.82 20.35
CA ASN A 235 0.79 2.76 19.84
C ASN A 235 1.99 3.28 19.02
N LEU A 236 2.47 4.48 19.29
CA LEU A 236 3.65 5.05 18.63
C LEU A 236 4.85 5.07 19.58
N THR A 237 6.05 5.13 19.01
CA THR A 237 7.30 5.31 19.76
C THR A 237 7.86 6.71 19.52
N LEU A 238 8.24 7.41 20.57
CA LEU A 238 8.96 8.68 20.48
C LEU A 238 10.46 8.44 20.63
N SER A 239 11.24 8.75 19.60
CA SER A 239 12.71 8.66 19.63
C SER A 239 13.30 10.06 19.84
N ILE A 240 14.00 10.26 20.95
CA ILE A 240 14.54 11.57 21.39
C ILE A 240 15.98 11.36 21.85
N GLY A 241 16.95 11.94 21.14
CA GLY A 241 18.36 11.93 21.54
C GLY A 241 18.93 10.55 21.86
N GLY A 242 18.64 9.53 21.05
CA GLY A 242 19.11 8.16 21.31
C GLY A 242 18.19 7.33 22.21
N ILE A 243 17.23 7.94 22.91
CA ILE A 243 16.30 7.26 23.82
C ILE A 243 14.94 7.05 23.17
N ASP A 244 14.44 5.81 23.22
CA ASP A 244 13.10 5.47 22.74
C ASP A 244 12.10 5.38 23.89
N TYR A 245 11.08 6.23 23.84
CA TYR A 245 9.88 6.14 24.66
C TYR A 245 8.83 5.35 23.87
N ALA A 246 8.93 4.03 23.96
CA ALA A 246 8.07 3.10 23.22
C ALA A 246 6.66 2.93 23.81
N CYS A 247 6.31 3.78 24.78
CA CYS A 247 4.97 3.89 25.36
C CYS A 247 4.68 5.36 25.61
N CYS A 248 3.76 5.91 24.84
CA CYS A 248 3.28 7.27 25.00
C CYS A 248 1.88 7.39 24.43
N ALA A 249 1.05 8.23 25.05
CA ALA A 249 -0.23 8.64 24.49
C ALA A 249 -0.11 10.08 23.97
N PHE A 250 -0.64 10.34 22.78
CA PHE A 250 -0.67 11.64 22.11
C PHE A 250 -2.11 11.97 21.75
N SER A 251 -2.55 13.17 22.13
CA SER A 251 -3.82 13.72 21.70
C SER A 251 -3.64 15.04 20.96
N GLY A 252 -4.37 15.15 19.85
CA GLY A 252 -4.70 16.40 19.18
C GLY A 252 -6.21 16.51 19.07
N TRP A 253 -6.72 17.26 18.10
CA TRP A 253 -8.14 17.21 17.71
C TRP A 253 -8.28 16.59 16.32
N PHE A 254 -9.47 16.09 16.01
CA PHE A 254 -9.75 15.46 14.73
C PHE A 254 -9.72 16.49 13.58
N LEU A 255 -9.16 16.04 12.46
CA LEU A 255 -9.56 16.49 11.14
C LEU A 255 -10.84 15.76 10.73
N CYS A 256 -11.83 16.48 10.20
CA CYS A 256 -13.14 15.91 9.84
C CYS A 256 -13.03 14.64 8.97
N ASN A 257 -12.11 14.61 8.00
CA ASN A 257 -11.96 13.45 7.12
C ASN A 257 -11.45 12.18 7.82
N GLU A 258 -10.77 12.30 8.97
CA GLU A 258 -10.40 11.12 9.76
C GLU A 258 -11.66 10.38 10.19
N VAL A 259 -12.64 11.11 10.72
CA VAL A 259 -13.90 10.53 11.20
C VAL A 259 -14.84 10.20 10.03
N ALA A 260 -15.16 11.19 9.20
CA ALA A 260 -16.18 11.05 8.16
C ALA A 260 -15.72 10.12 7.02
N THR A 261 -14.54 10.38 6.46
CA THR A 261 -14.06 9.71 5.25
C THR A 261 -13.39 8.38 5.57
N ARG A 262 -12.55 8.32 6.62
CA ARG A 262 -11.79 7.10 6.93
C ARG A 262 -12.51 6.18 7.89
N ASP A 263 -12.91 6.68 9.06
CA ASP A 263 -13.51 5.83 10.10
C ASP A 263 -14.93 5.38 9.71
N LEU A 264 -15.79 6.31 9.28
CA LEU A 264 -17.18 5.99 9.00
C LEU A 264 -17.42 5.46 7.58
N ALA A 265 -16.68 5.96 6.58
CA ALA A 265 -16.98 5.69 5.17
C ALA A 265 -16.16 4.59 4.50
N ASP A 266 -14.90 4.32 4.89
CA ASP A 266 -14.08 3.26 4.28
C ASP A 266 -14.82 1.90 4.32
N GLU A 267 -14.74 1.13 3.23
CA GLU A 267 -15.44 -0.15 3.07
C GLU A 267 -14.97 -1.20 4.09
N GLN A 268 -13.67 -1.18 4.43
CA GLN A 268 -13.05 -2.01 5.46
C GLN A 268 -13.24 -1.47 6.89
N ARG A 269 -14.05 -0.43 7.07
CA ARG A 269 -14.37 0.18 8.38
C ARG A 269 -15.87 0.10 8.65
N TYR A 270 -16.52 1.21 8.99
CA TYR A 270 -17.97 1.20 9.27
C TYR A 270 -18.85 1.18 8.01
N ASN A 271 -18.26 1.44 6.82
CA ASN A 271 -18.91 1.36 5.51
C ASN A 271 -20.33 1.96 5.47
N VAL A 272 -20.50 3.20 5.95
CA VAL A 272 -21.85 3.79 6.09
C VAL A 272 -22.37 4.41 4.79
N LEU A 273 -21.53 4.60 3.77
CA LEU A 273 -21.91 5.30 2.54
C LEU A 273 -23.12 4.67 1.84
N PRO A 274 -23.24 3.33 1.67
CA PRO A 274 -24.41 2.75 1.02
C PRO A 274 -25.74 3.11 1.70
N ALA A 275 -25.76 3.20 3.04
CA ALA A 275 -26.95 3.59 3.78
C ALA A 275 -27.31 5.07 3.54
N ILE A 276 -26.31 5.95 3.50
CA ILE A 276 -26.49 7.38 3.19
C ILE A 276 -26.96 7.56 1.73
N GLY A 277 -26.36 6.85 0.78
CA GLY A 277 -26.77 6.88 -0.63
C GLY A 277 -28.24 6.49 -0.83
N ARG A 278 -28.71 5.46 -0.11
CA ARG A 278 -30.13 5.07 -0.09
C ARG A 278 -31.02 6.13 0.56
N GLY A 279 -30.60 6.70 1.69
CA GLY A 279 -31.33 7.79 2.36
C GLY A 279 -31.48 9.05 1.51
N LEU A 280 -30.52 9.29 0.61
CA LEU A 280 -30.56 10.37 -0.38
C LEU A 280 -31.34 10.01 -1.66
N GLY A 281 -31.79 8.76 -1.83
CA GLY A 281 -32.46 8.29 -3.04
C GLY A 281 -31.56 8.23 -4.28
N LEU A 282 -30.24 8.04 -4.10
CA LEU A 282 -29.28 8.02 -5.19
C LEU A 282 -29.18 6.63 -5.84
N PRO A 283 -29.00 6.54 -7.17
CA PRO A 283 -28.66 5.28 -7.82
C PRO A 283 -27.24 4.87 -7.43
N LEU A 284 -27.07 3.64 -6.90
CA LEU A 284 -25.79 3.17 -6.35
C LEU A 284 -24.81 2.63 -7.40
N SER A 285 -24.82 3.19 -8.62
CA SER A 285 -23.85 2.85 -9.67
C SER A 285 -22.67 3.81 -9.65
N ASN A 286 -21.44 3.35 -9.88
CA ASN A 286 -20.25 4.21 -9.80
C ASN A 286 -20.35 5.48 -10.68
N ARG A 287 -20.95 5.38 -11.87
CA ARG A 287 -21.15 6.54 -12.78
C ARG A 287 -22.05 7.64 -12.23
N SER A 288 -22.87 7.36 -11.21
CA SER A 288 -23.73 8.38 -10.60
C SER A 288 -23.00 9.29 -9.61
N LEU A 289 -21.75 8.95 -9.25
CA LEU A 289 -20.97 9.64 -8.21
C LEU A 289 -21.67 9.67 -6.85
N TRP A 290 -22.47 8.64 -6.55
CA TRP A 290 -23.21 8.57 -5.30
C TRP A 290 -22.30 8.52 -4.07
N LYS A 291 -21.10 7.89 -4.19
CA LYS A 291 -20.10 7.84 -3.10
C LYS A 291 -19.60 9.24 -2.76
N ASP A 292 -19.25 10.04 -3.77
CA ASP A 292 -18.83 11.43 -3.64
C ASP A 292 -19.90 12.29 -2.97
N ARG A 293 -21.17 12.13 -3.39
CA ARG A 293 -22.26 12.87 -2.76
C ARG A 293 -22.50 12.42 -1.31
N ALA A 294 -22.53 11.13 -1.05
CA ALA A 294 -22.77 10.58 0.27
C ALA A 294 -21.67 10.95 1.27
N VAL A 295 -20.40 10.89 0.87
CA VAL A 295 -19.27 11.24 1.74
C VAL A 295 -19.23 12.75 2.02
N LEU A 296 -19.67 13.59 1.08
CA LEU A 296 -19.81 15.03 1.30
C LEU A 296 -20.85 15.35 2.39
N GLU A 297 -22.05 14.75 2.30
CA GLU A 297 -23.09 14.91 3.33
C GLU A 297 -22.63 14.36 4.69
N LEU A 298 -21.87 13.26 4.70
CA LEU A 298 -21.29 12.71 5.93
C LEU A 298 -20.26 13.66 6.57
N ASN A 299 -19.38 14.28 5.77
CA ASN A 299 -18.45 15.30 6.26
C ASN A 299 -19.21 16.50 6.84
N GLN A 300 -20.30 16.94 6.18
CA GLN A 300 -21.15 18.02 6.69
C GLN A 300 -21.84 17.65 8.01
N ALA A 301 -22.37 16.42 8.13
CA ALA A 301 -22.94 15.91 9.39
C ALA A 301 -21.92 15.92 10.53
N VAL A 302 -20.71 15.41 10.26
CA VAL A 302 -19.65 15.32 11.28
C VAL A 302 -19.24 16.71 11.77
N LEU A 303 -18.93 17.65 10.87
CA LEU A 303 -18.60 19.03 11.26
C LEU A 303 -19.73 19.68 12.06
N HIS A 304 -20.97 19.60 11.55
CA HIS A 304 -22.14 20.16 12.22
C HIS A 304 -22.33 19.61 13.65
N SER A 305 -22.12 18.30 13.81
CA SER A 305 -22.32 17.62 15.09
C SER A 305 -21.26 17.99 16.11
N PHE A 306 -20.00 18.10 15.68
CA PHE A 306 -18.91 18.55 16.55
C PHE A 306 -19.09 20.01 16.98
N ASP A 307 -19.54 20.88 16.06
CA ASP A 307 -19.89 22.27 16.37
C ASP A 307 -21.03 22.36 17.40
N LEU A 308 -22.10 21.57 17.19
CA LEU A 308 -23.25 21.51 18.10
C LEU A 308 -22.85 21.02 19.50
N ALA A 309 -21.97 20.03 19.56
CA ALA A 309 -21.41 19.48 20.79
C ALA A 309 -20.34 20.40 21.43
N LYS A 310 -19.92 21.48 20.75
CA LYS A 310 -18.84 22.39 21.16
C LYS A 310 -17.51 21.66 21.38
N VAL A 311 -17.22 20.69 20.52
CA VAL A 311 -15.98 19.92 20.53
C VAL A 311 -15.07 20.39 19.40
N THR A 312 -13.80 20.67 19.70
CA THR A 312 -12.82 21.12 18.71
C THR A 312 -12.66 20.09 17.59
N MET A 313 -12.89 20.53 16.36
CA MET A 313 -12.60 19.82 15.12
C MET A 313 -12.18 20.85 14.06
N VAL A 314 -11.47 20.41 13.03
CA VAL A 314 -11.11 21.26 11.89
C VAL A 314 -11.53 20.60 10.58
N ASP A 315 -11.97 21.40 9.61
CA ASP A 315 -12.20 20.95 8.24
C ASP A 315 -10.87 20.87 7.45
N HIS A 316 -10.88 20.11 6.35
CA HIS A 316 -9.66 19.83 5.59
C HIS A 316 -9.17 20.98 4.72
N HIS A 317 -10.01 21.94 4.35
CA HIS A 317 -9.56 23.13 3.66
C HIS A 317 -8.81 24.06 4.63
N SER A 318 -9.36 24.30 5.82
CA SER A 318 -8.71 25.09 6.87
C SER A 318 -7.40 24.47 7.35
N ALA A 319 -7.38 23.13 7.54
CA ALA A 319 -6.17 22.40 7.92
C ALA A 319 -5.08 22.52 6.84
N SER A 320 -5.45 22.35 5.56
CA SER A 320 -4.57 22.53 4.42
C SER A 320 -3.98 23.95 4.36
N ASP A 321 -4.83 24.97 4.49
CA ASP A 321 -4.43 26.37 4.52
C ASP A 321 -3.45 26.71 5.66
N SER A 322 -3.70 26.13 6.84
CA SER A 322 -2.82 26.26 8.00
C SER A 322 -1.47 25.59 7.76
N PHE A 323 -1.48 24.38 7.18
CA PHE A 323 -0.25 23.63 6.88
C PHE A 323 0.65 24.37 5.90
N VAL A 324 0.10 24.96 4.83
CA VAL A 324 0.89 25.69 3.84
C VAL A 324 1.63 26.87 4.48
N ARG A 325 0.93 27.66 5.29
CA ARG A 325 1.55 28.78 6.04
C ARG A 325 2.61 28.30 7.02
N TYR A 326 2.36 27.16 7.69
CA TYR A 326 3.35 26.53 8.56
C TYR A 326 4.59 26.09 7.78
N TYR A 327 4.42 25.43 6.64
CA TYR A 327 5.51 24.95 5.80
C TYR A 327 6.40 26.11 5.32
N GLU A 328 5.80 27.18 4.81
CA GLU A 328 6.53 28.40 4.41
C GLU A 328 7.29 29.03 5.59
N LYS A 329 6.69 29.06 6.78
CA LYS A 329 7.33 29.57 7.99
C LYS A 329 8.53 28.71 8.39
N GLU A 330 8.41 27.39 8.32
CA GLU A 330 9.48 26.45 8.67
C GLU A 330 10.64 26.54 7.68
N MET A 331 10.35 26.61 6.38
CA MET A 331 11.36 26.88 5.35
C MET A 331 12.13 28.16 5.63
N LYS A 332 11.44 29.25 5.99
CA LYS A 332 12.10 30.52 6.34
C LYS A 332 12.88 30.48 7.66
N THR A 333 12.42 29.69 8.62
CA THR A 333 12.98 29.68 9.99
C THR A 333 14.18 28.74 10.12
N ARG A 334 14.11 27.55 9.53
CA ARG A 334 15.14 26.51 9.68
C ARG A 334 15.65 25.93 8.34
N GLY A 335 15.10 26.36 7.20
CA GLY A 335 15.53 25.91 5.87
C GLY A 335 14.97 24.55 5.45
N HIS A 336 14.14 23.90 6.28
CA HIS A 336 13.63 22.56 6.01
C HIS A 336 12.29 22.28 6.75
N CYS A 337 11.53 21.30 6.26
CA CYS A 337 10.23 20.87 6.78
C CYS A 337 9.88 19.50 6.16
N PRO A 338 10.04 18.38 6.88
CA PRO A 338 9.72 17.07 6.33
C PRO A 338 8.23 16.97 6.04
N GLY A 339 7.83 16.38 4.92
CA GLY A 339 6.43 16.18 4.56
C GLY A 339 6.21 14.93 3.73
N ASP A 340 5.26 14.09 4.14
CA ASP A 340 4.80 12.93 3.37
C ASP A 340 3.51 13.31 2.66
N TRP A 341 3.63 13.71 1.39
CA TRP A 341 2.52 14.25 0.60
C TRP A 341 1.31 13.31 0.57
N VAL A 342 1.54 11.99 0.51
CA VAL A 342 0.49 10.95 0.50
C VAL A 342 -0.39 11.01 1.75
N TRP A 343 0.19 11.40 2.90
CA TRP A 343 -0.53 11.53 4.16
C TRP A 343 -1.05 12.95 4.42
N ILE A 344 -0.37 13.97 3.90
CA ILE A 344 -0.75 15.37 4.11
C ILE A 344 -1.95 15.76 3.25
N VAL A 345 -2.10 15.21 2.05
CA VAL A 345 -3.26 15.46 1.20
C VAL A 345 -4.51 14.80 1.79
N PRO A 346 -5.61 15.54 2.01
CA PRO A 346 -6.83 14.97 2.54
C PRO A 346 -7.43 13.91 1.59
N PRO A 347 -8.05 12.84 2.13
CA PRO A 347 -8.57 11.71 1.35
C PRO A 347 -9.83 12.05 0.51
N THR A 348 -10.46 13.21 0.78
CA THR A 348 -11.56 13.75 -0.02
C THR A 348 -11.26 15.22 -0.33
N GLY A 349 -11.60 15.67 -1.54
CA GLY A 349 -11.32 17.04 -1.96
C GLY A 349 -9.83 17.33 -2.19
N GLY A 350 -9.01 16.31 -2.49
CA GLY A 350 -7.56 16.42 -2.65
C GLY A 350 -7.12 17.66 -3.45
N SER A 351 -7.37 17.70 -4.75
CA SER A 351 -7.02 18.83 -5.63
C SER A 351 -7.83 20.12 -5.40
N THR A 352 -8.76 20.13 -4.45
CA THR A 352 -9.42 21.37 -4.01
C THR A 352 -8.73 21.99 -2.80
N THR A 353 -7.70 21.34 -2.27
CA THR A 353 -6.89 21.81 -1.14
C THR A 353 -5.56 22.39 -1.63
N LYS A 354 -4.99 23.33 -0.87
CA LYS A 354 -3.73 23.97 -1.26
C LYS A 354 -2.52 23.04 -1.16
N VAL A 355 -2.57 22.06 -0.25
CA VAL A 355 -1.48 21.09 -0.05
C VAL A 355 -1.30 20.13 -1.23
N TYR A 356 -2.36 19.92 -2.03
CA TYR A 356 -2.26 19.17 -3.27
C TYR A 356 -1.39 19.91 -4.29
N HIS A 357 -1.61 21.22 -4.44
CA HIS A 357 -1.00 22.03 -5.49
C HIS A 357 0.32 22.66 -5.13
N GLN A 358 0.62 22.79 -3.83
CA GLN A 358 1.74 23.53 -3.25
C GLN A 358 2.95 23.57 -4.22
N HIS A 359 3.00 24.66 -4.99
CA HIS A 359 3.56 24.78 -6.36
C HIS A 359 4.73 23.85 -6.76
N ALA A 360 4.44 22.87 -7.63
CA ALA A 360 5.35 22.14 -8.54
C ALA A 360 6.58 21.42 -7.92
N GLN A 361 6.36 20.28 -7.24
CA GLN A 361 7.38 19.42 -6.60
C GLN A 361 8.09 20.16 -5.45
N GLU A 362 7.94 19.76 -4.19
CA GLU A 362 9.03 19.09 -3.46
C GLU A 362 8.68 19.08 -1.95
N MET A 363 7.58 18.43 -1.55
CA MET A 363 7.54 17.95 -0.16
C MET A 363 8.53 16.82 -0.04
N TYR A 364 9.66 17.10 0.60
CA TYR A 364 10.66 16.08 0.81
C TYR A 364 10.27 15.20 2.00
N ASN A 365 10.04 13.93 1.69
CA ASN A 365 9.75 12.92 2.69
C ASN A 365 11.06 12.33 3.23
N TYR A 366 11.60 12.98 4.26
CA TYR A 366 12.72 12.48 5.05
C TYR A 366 12.36 12.42 6.53
N LEU A 367 13.12 11.63 7.28
CA LEU A 367 12.97 11.51 8.72
C LEU A 367 14.06 12.33 9.42
N ILE A 368 13.65 13.12 10.42
CA ILE A 368 14.55 13.87 11.29
C ILE A 368 14.19 13.50 12.73
N LYS A 369 15.19 13.34 13.59
CA LYS A 369 15.00 13.13 15.03
C LYS A 369 15.13 14.45 15.80
N PRO A 370 14.39 14.66 16.89
CA PRO A 370 13.39 13.77 17.50
C PRO A 370 12.25 13.38 16.56
N ALA A 371 11.79 12.13 16.64
CA ALA A 371 10.87 11.54 15.68
C ALA A 371 9.75 10.74 16.35
N VAL A 372 8.61 10.65 15.67
CA VAL A 372 7.53 9.71 15.97
C VAL A 372 7.68 8.52 15.03
N LEU A 373 7.86 7.33 15.58
CA LEU A 373 8.13 6.08 14.87
C LEU A 373 7.01 5.07 15.12
N LEU A 374 6.82 4.16 14.16
CA LEU A 374 6.02 2.97 14.40
C LEU A 374 6.77 2.02 15.34
N PRO A 375 6.08 1.26 16.19
CA PRO A 375 6.73 0.29 17.05
C PRO A 375 7.28 -0.87 16.19
N ILE A 376 8.37 -1.49 16.64
CA ILE A 376 8.95 -2.65 15.97
C ILE A 376 7.97 -3.83 15.85
N GLU A 377 7.07 -3.97 16.82
CA GLU A 377 6.02 -4.99 16.82
C GLU A 377 4.86 -4.57 17.74
N GLU A 378 3.72 -5.25 17.58
CA GLU A 378 2.55 -5.07 18.45
C GLU A 378 2.84 -5.53 19.88
N GLY A 379 2.27 -4.82 20.86
CA GLY A 379 2.56 -5.06 22.28
C GLY A 379 2.17 -6.46 22.77
N TRP A 380 1.12 -7.05 22.22
CA TRP A 380 0.72 -8.42 22.55
C TRP A 380 1.65 -9.47 21.94
N THR A 381 2.22 -9.22 20.76
CA THR A 381 3.19 -10.13 20.14
C THR A 381 4.43 -10.31 21.01
N THR A 382 4.98 -9.21 21.55
CA THR A 382 6.09 -9.26 22.53
C THR A 382 5.69 -10.07 23.77
N TYR A 383 4.52 -9.76 24.35
CA TYR A 383 4.03 -10.41 25.57
C TYR A 383 3.85 -11.93 25.40
N PHE A 384 3.16 -12.36 24.34
CA PHE A 384 2.87 -13.78 24.11
C PHE A 384 4.12 -14.59 23.80
N ARG A 385 5.07 -14.01 23.03
CA ARG A 385 6.39 -14.62 22.81
C ARG A 385 7.12 -14.85 24.13
N ARG A 386 7.12 -13.87 25.03
CA ARG A 386 7.79 -13.96 26.35
C ARG A 386 7.25 -15.10 27.20
N ILE A 387 5.93 -15.28 27.25
CA ILE A 387 5.31 -16.36 28.03
C ILE A 387 5.31 -17.72 27.31
N GLY A 388 5.99 -17.83 26.16
CA GLY A 388 6.13 -19.07 25.40
C GLY A 388 4.84 -19.52 24.70
N ARG A 389 3.89 -18.61 24.46
CA ARG A 389 2.65 -18.90 23.75
C ARG A 389 2.76 -18.41 22.30
N THR A 390 2.71 -19.34 21.36
CA THR A 390 2.58 -19.00 19.94
C THR A 390 1.18 -18.43 19.71
N LEU A 391 1.12 -17.20 19.21
CA LEU A 391 -0.13 -16.64 18.72
C LEU A 391 -0.54 -17.42 17.46
N PRO A 392 -1.81 -17.80 17.28
CA PRO A 392 -2.27 -18.22 15.96
C PRO A 392 -1.94 -17.09 14.99
N SER A 393 -1.19 -17.39 13.95
CA SER A 393 -0.88 -16.41 12.93
C SER A 393 -2.19 -16.02 12.24
N ILE A 394 -2.40 -14.72 12.10
CA ILE A 394 -3.33 -14.20 11.11
C ILE A 394 -2.44 -13.95 9.90
N ASP A 395 -1.96 -15.03 9.28
CA ASP A 395 -1.10 -14.92 8.10
C ASP A 395 -1.97 -14.51 6.91
N ASN A 396 -1.88 -13.24 6.53
CA ASN A 396 -2.32 -12.74 5.22
C ASN A 396 -1.21 -12.94 4.16
N THR A 397 -0.34 -13.94 4.34
CA THR A 397 0.74 -14.25 3.39
C THR A 397 0.27 -15.35 2.45
N THR A 398 -0.02 -14.93 1.22
CA THR A 398 -0.53 -15.75 0.11
C THR A 398 0.50 -16.81 -0.28
N THR A 399 0.25 -18.06 0.11
CA THR A 399 0.89 -19.24 -0.49
C THR A 399 -0.19 -20.28 -0.72
N GLN A 400 -0.26 -20.79 -1.96
CA GLN A 400 -1.13 -21.90 -2.32
C GLN A 400 -0.80 -23.09 -1.42
N GLU A 401 -1.73 -23.49 -0.54
CA GLU A 401 -1.57 -24.68 0.28
C GLU A 401 -1.54 -25.93 -0.61
N ASP A 402 -0.57 -26.82 -0.39
CA ASP A 402 -0.51 -28.13 -1.06
C ASP A 402 -1.64 -29.03 -0.49
N THR A 403 -2.87 -28.87 -0.97
CA THR A 403 -4.02 -29.69 -0.57
C THR A 403 -4.48 -30.59 -1.72
N GLU A 404 -4.28 -31.90 -1.59
CA GLU A 404 -4.74 -32.94 -2.54
C GLU A 404 -6.28 -33.20 -2.46
N ASP A 405 -7.10 -32.19 -2.18
CA ASP A 405 -8.56 -32.38 -2.09
C ASP A 405 -9.21 -32.27 -3.49
N PRO A 406 -9.79 -33.35 -4.03
CA PRO A 406 -10.40 -33.36 -5.36
C PRO A 406 -11.68 -32.51 -5.47
N ASN A 407 -12.26 -32.05 -4.36
CA ASN A 407 -13.45 -31.20 -4.35
C ASN A 407 -13.12 -29.71 -4.20
N LEU A 408 -11.85 -29.36 -3.95
CA LEU A 408 -11.44 -27.98 -3.71
C LEU A 408 -11.65 -27.11 -4.96
N ILE A 409 -12.21 -25.92 -4.74
CA ILE A 409 -12.36 -24.87 -5.75
C ILE A 409 -11.29 -23.81 -5.51
N THR A 410 -10.31 -23.76 -6.41
CA THR A 410 -9.30 -22.69 -6.46
C THR A 410 -9.82 -21.56 -7.34
N ILE A 411 -9.74 -20.33 -6.87
CA ILE A 411 -10.13 -19.14 -7.66
C ILE A 411 -8.87 -18.32 -7.95
N ALA A 412 -8.59 -18.13 -9.23
CA ALA A 412 -7.49 -17.32 -9.70
C ALA A 412 -7.98 -16.02 -10.35
N TYR A 413 -7.18 -14.96 -10.32
CA TYR A 413 -7.53 -13.68 -10.93
C TYR A 413 -6.38 -13.02 -11.69
N GLY A 414 -6.74 -12.14 -12.63
CA GLY A 414 -5.84 -11.18 -13.26
C GLY A 414 -6.51 -9.81 -13.37
N THR A 415 -5.92 -8.79 -12.76
CA THR A 415 -6.45 -7.43 -12.67
C THR A 415 -5.37 -6.35 -12.77
N GLU A 416 -5.66 -5.31 -13.55
CA GLU A 416 -4.79 -4.13 -13.60
C GLU A 416 -5.22 -3.07 -12.56
N THR A 417 -6.52 -2.89 -12.38
CA THR A 417 -7.11 -1.80 -11.57
C THR A 417 -7.94 -2.30 -10.39
N GLY A 418 -7.99 -3.61 -10.15
CA GLY A 418 -8.69 -4.25 -9.03
C GLY A 418 -10.11 -4.75 -9.34
N SER A 419 -10.68 -4.47 -10.52
CA SER A 419 -12.04 -4.90 -10.87
C SER A 419 -12.20 -6.43 -10.85
N SER A 420 -11.34 -7.18 -11.55
CA SER A 420 -11.41 -8.65 -11.61
C SER A 420 -11.23 -9.29 -10.23
N LEU A 421 -10.36 -8.72 -9.38
CA LEU A 421 -10.17 -9.14 -7.99
C LEU A 421 -11.45 -8.96 -7.16
N ASN A 422 -12.17 -7.86 -7.35
CA ASN A 422 -13.46 -7.65 -6.67
C ASN A 422 -14.49 -8.73 -7.07
N PHE A 423 -14.60 -9.02 -8.37
CA PHE A 423 -15.49 -10.09 -8.85
C PHE A 423 -15.04 -11.49 -8.36
N ALA A 424 -13.74 -11.77 -8.33
CA ALA A 424 -13.19 -13.01 -7.76
C ALA A 424 -13.53 -13.17 -6.26
N THR A 425 -13.45 -12.07 -5.50
CA THR A 425 -13.81 -12.04 -4.07
C THR A 425 -15.30 -12.32 -3.88
N ARG A 426 -16.16 -11.65 -4.65
CA ARG A 426 -17.62 -11.90 -4.63
C ARG A 426 -17.98 -13.32 -5.03
N LEU A 427 -17.28 -13.89 -6.01
CA LEU A 427 -17.45 -15.29 -6.41
C LEU A 427 -17.10 -16.23 -5.25
N GLN A 428 -15.97 -15.98 -4.57
CA GLN A 428 -15.53 -16.78 -3.43
C GLN A 428 -16.58 -16.77 -2.30
N GLU A 429 -17.09 -15.58 -1.95
CA GLU A 429 -18.16 -15.42 -0.95
C GLU A 429 -19.44 -16.15 -1.37
N HIS A 430 -19.85 -16.04 -2.64
CA HIS A 430 -21.03 -16.71 -3.17
C HIS A 430 -20.93 -18.22 -3.07
N LEU A 431 -19.82 -18.82 -3.54
CA LEU A 431 -19.62 -20.26 -3.51
C LEU A 431 -19.55 -20.80 -2.08
N ARG A 432 -18.88 -20.08 -1.16
CA ARG A 432 -18.86 -20.43 0.27
C ARG A 432 -20.24 -20.38 0.93
N SER A 433 -21.08 -19.40 0.56
CA SER A 433 -22.45 -19.30 1.09
C SER A 433 -23.31 -20.52 0.74
N ARG A 434 -22.92 -21.29 -0.30
CA ARG A 434 -23.55 -22.53 -0.73
C ARG A 434 -22.90 -23.79 -0.14
N SER A 435 -22.00 -23.64 0.83
CA SER A 435 -21.28 -24.73 1.48
C SER A 435 -20.41 -25.56 0.51
N LEU A 436 -19.86 -24.92 -0.53
CA LEU A 436 -18.85 -25.52 -1.40
C LEU A 436 -17.44 -25.33 -0.81
N ASP A 437 -16.57 -26.31 -1.01
CA ASP A 437 -15.19 -26.30 -0.52
C ASP A 437 -14.32 -25.39 -1.42
N VAL A 438 -14.20 -24.12 -1.04
CA VAL A 438 -13.45 -23.11 -1.78
C VAL A 438 -12.16 -22.78 -1.03
N ALA A 439 -11.03 -22.74 -1.74
CA ALA A 439 -9.73 -22.37 -1.21
C ALA A 439 -9.80 -21.07 -0.39
N GLU A 440 -9.05 -21.03 0.71
CA GLU A 440 -9.16 -19.91 1.67
C GLU A 440 -8.77 -18.57 1.03
N SER A 441 -7.76 -18.61 0.15
CA SER A 441 -7.19 -17.47 -0.53
C SER A 441 -7.47 -17.49 -2.05
N LEU A 442 -7.55 -16.30 -2.63
CA LEU A 442 -7.52 -16.10 -4.08
C LEU A 442 -6.06 -16.14 -4.56
N VAL A 443 -5.84 -16.60 -5.80
CA VAL A 443 -4.50 -16.75 -6.38
C VAL A 443 -4.31 -15.80 -7.56
N GLU A 444 -3.19 -15.09 -7.64
CA GLU A 444 -2.85 -14.31 -8.83
C GLU A 444 -2.49 -15.25 -9.98
N LEU A 445 -2.88 -14.93 -11.21
CA LEU A 445 -2.58 -15.77 -12.37
C LEU A 445 -1.07 -15.96 -12.60
N ASN A 446 -0.25 -14.97 -12.23
CA ASN A 446 1.21 -15.10 -12.23
C ASN A 446 1.71 -16.12 -11.20
N ASP A 447 1.04 -16.28 -10.06
CA ASP A 447 1.48 -17.21 -9.01
C ASP A 447 0.80 -18.58 -9.10
N LEU A 448 -0.05 -18.79 -10.12
CA LEU A 448 -0.82 -20.02 -10.29
C LEU A 448 0.05 -21.17 -10.81
N ASP A 449 0.34 -22.14 -9.94
CA ASP A 449 0.99 -23.39 -10.34
C ASP A 449 -0.05 -24.42 -10.81
N LEU A 450 -0.16 -24.59 -12.14
CA LEU A 450 -1.09 -25.52 -12.77
C LEU A 450 -0.79 -27.00 -12.44
N THR A 451 0.43 -27.34 -12.02
CA THR A 451 0.79 -28.73 -11.68
C THR A 451 0.24 -29.18 -10.33
N LYS A 452 -0.03 -28.23 -9.45
CA LYS A 452 -0.51 -28.46 -8.08
C LYS A 452 -2.04 -28.43 -7.94
N LEU A 453 -2.75 -28.04 -9.00
CA LEU A 453 -4.20 -27.89 -8.97
C LEU A 453 -4.92 -29.24 -8.85
N SER A 454 -5.63 -29.43 -7.74
CA SER A 454 -6.63 -30.48 -7.51
C SER A 454 -8.04 -29.91 -7.65
N GLY A 455 -8.99 -30.70 -8.16
CA GLY A 455 -10.40 -30.31 -8.22
C GLY A 455 -10.78 -29.31 -9.30
N THR A 456 -11.23 -28.12 -8.90
CA THR A 456 -11.87 -27.12 -9.79
C THR A 456 -11.14 -25.78 -9.78
N LEU A 457 -10.83 -25.22 -10.95
CA LEU A 457 -10.25 -23.89 -11.13
C LEU A 457 -11.27 -22.90 -11.70
N VAL A 458 -11.46 -21.75 -11.06
CA VAL A 458 -12.25 -20.65 -11.64
C VAL A 458 -11.36 -19.43 -11.83
N VAL A 459 -11.25 -18.95 -13.06
CA VAL A 459 -10.42 -17.79 -13.39
C VAL A 459 -11.29 -16.56 -13.64
N VAL A 460 -10.97 -15.44 -13.00
CA VAL A 460 -11.61 -14.14 -13.22
C VAL A 460 -10.57 -13.14 -13.69
N THR A 461 -10.57 -12.78 -14.97
CA THR A 461 -9.50 -11.95 -15.53
C THR A 461 -10.00 -10.89 -16.51
N SER A 462 -9.26 -9.80 -16.65
CA SER A 462 -9.53 -8.73 -17.61
C SER A 462 -8.60 -8.81 -18.82
N SER A 463 -8.95 -8.15 -19.92
CA SER A 463 -7.97 -7.73 -20.93
C SER A 463 -7.56 -6.28 -20.70
N PHE A 464 -6.29 -5.95 -20.96
CA PHE A 464 -5.77 -4.59 -20.86
C PHE A 464 -5.10 -4.12 -22.16
N GLY A 465 -5.00 -2.80 -22.37
CA GLY A 465 -4.41 -2.21 -23.58
C GLY A 465 -5.07 -2.72 -24.87
N ASP A 466 -4.26 -3.26 -25.78
CA ASP A 466 -4.68 -3.84 -27.06
C ASP A 466 -5.08 -5.33 -26.95
N GLY A 467 -5.67 -5.75 -25.82
CA GLY A 467 -6.10 -7.13 -25.59
C GLY A 467 -5.10 -8.01 -24.85
N GLU A 468 -4.09 -7.40 -24.25
CA GLU A 468 -3.02 -8.03 -23.50
C GLU A 468 -3.48 -8.51 -22.11
N ALA A 469 -2.62 -9.30 -21.47
CA ALA A 469 -2.79 -9.71 -20.09
C ALA A 469 -2.60 -8.50 -19.15
N PRO A 470 -3.34 -8.43 -18.02
CA PRO A 470 -2.98 -7.58 -16.90
C PRO A 470 -1.60 -7.92 -16.34
N ASN A 471 -0.96 -6.98 -15.65
CA ASN A 471 0.39 -7.15 -15.09
C ASN A 471 0.51 -8.36 -14.13
N ASP A 472 -0.53 -8.63 -13.33
CA ASP A 472 -0.60 -9.78 -12.41
C ASP A 472 -0.99 -11.11 -13.11
N ALA A 473 -1.11 -11.11 -14.43
CA ALA A 473 -1.38 -12.27 -15.27
C ALA A 473 -0.45 -12.40 -16.49
N SER A 474 0.51 -11.49 -16.65
CA SER A 474 1.40 -11.43 -17.82
C SER A 474 2.32 -12.65 -17.95
N LEU A 475 2.75 -13.22 -16.81
CA LEU A 475 3.62 -14.39 -16.75
C LEU A 475 2.87 -15.70 -16.99
N PHE A 476 1.54 -15.70 -16.97
CA PHE A 476 0.74 -16.90 -17.15
C PHE A 476 0.99 -17.56 -18.52
N SER A 477 1.29 -16.77 -19.56
CA SER A 477 1.65 -17.31 -20.88
C SER A 477 2.99 -18.06 -20.90
N GLU A 478 3.97 -17.60 -20.12
CA GLU A 478 5.28 -18.24 -19.97
C GLU A 478 5.14 -19.54 -19.17
N HIS A 479 4.39 -19.52 -18.06
CA HIS A 479 4.10 -20.72 -17.26
C HIS A 479 3.43 -21.82 -18.09
N VAL A 480 2.55 -21.45 -19.03
CA VAL A 480 1.92 -22.40 -19.96
C VAL A 480 2.91 -22.99 -20.95
N ASP A 481 3.86 -22.19 -21.44
CA ASP A 481 4.89 -22.62 -22.40
C ASP A 481 5.94 -23.54 -21.73
N ASP A 482 6.32 -23.27 -20.48
CA ASP A 482 7.24 -24.09 -19.67
C ASP A 482 6.69 -25.51 -19.42
N LEU A 483 5.36 -25.68 -19.43
CA LEU A 483 4.70 -26.99 -19.35
C LEU A 483 4.85 -27.82 -20.64
N GLY A 484 5.43 -27.24 -21.72
CA GLY A 484 5.53 -27.78 -23.07
C GLY A 484 6.27 -29.12 -23.26
N SER A 485 6.79 -29.73 -22.20
CA SER A 485 7.40 -31.08 -22.24
C SER A 485 6.45 -32.21 -21.79
N SER A 486 5.30 -31.90 -21.19
CA SER A 486 4.32 -32.89 -20.71
C SER A 486 2.98 -32.69 -21.43
N PRO A 487 2.49 -33.65 -22.23
CA PRO A 487 1.23 -33.47 -22.94
C PRO A 487 0.10 -33.56 -21.91
N ARG A 488 -0.48 -32.40 -21.56
CA ARG A 488 -1.72 -32.25 -20.81
C ARG A 488 -1.62 -32.50 -19.29
N PRO A 489 -1.01 -31.58 -18.53
CA PRO A 489 -0.88 -31.69 -17.08
C PRO A 489 -2.23 -31.70 -16.34
N LEU A 490 -3.29 -31.16 -16.96
CA LEU A 490 -4.63 -31.11 -16.35
C LEU A 490 -5.47 -32.37 -16.65
N GLU A 491 -5.02 -33.28 -17.53
CA GLU A 491 -5.73 -34.52 -17.88
C GLU A 491 -5.49 -35.65 -16.85
N ARG A 492 -4.49 -35.51 -15.95
CA ARG A 492 -4.10 -36.43 -14.86
C ARG A 492 -4.32 -37.93 -15.13
N ALA A 493 -3.25 -38.65 -15.47
CA ALA A 493 -3.31 -40.07 -15.80
C ALA A 493 -3.92 -40.94 -14.67
N GLY A 494 -5.15 -41.43 -14.89
CA GLY A 494 -5.85 -42.32 -13.95
C GLY A 494 -6.82 -41.61 -12.98
N GLU A 495 -6.94 -40.29 -13.06
CA GLU A 495 -7.87 -39.45 -12.29
C GLU A 495 -8.82 -38.67 -13.22
N ASN A 496 -9.80 -37.98 -12.65
CA ASN A 496 -10.62 -37.04 -13.43
C ASN A 496 -9.79 -35.79 -13.77
N PRO A 497 -9.96 -35.20 -14.98
CA PRO A 497 -9.28 -33.98 -15.36
C PRO A 497 -9.67 -32.81 -14.44
N VAL A 498 -8.78 -31.84 -14.29
CA VAL A 498 -9.08 -30.59 -13.56
C VAL A 498 -10.21 -29.87 -14.27
N ARG A 499 -11.29 -29.56 -13.54
CA ARG A 499 -12.44 -28.85 -14.09
C ARG A 499 -12.19 -27.36 -14.06
N PHE A 500 -12.62 -26.60 -15.06
CA PHE A 500 -12.41 -25.15 -15.07
C PHE A 500 -13.57 -24.31 -15.61
N ALA A 501 -13.59 -23.04 -15.22
CA ALA A 501 -14.47 -22.00 -15.78
C ALA A 501 -13.76 -20.64 -15.81
N VAL A 502 -14.09 -19.79 -16.78
CA VAL A 502 -13.49 -18.46 -16.92
C VAL A 502 -14.58 -17.38 -16.98
N PHE A 503 -14.39 -16.30 -16.22
CA PHE A 503 -15.15 -15.07 -16.34
C PHE A 503 -14.23 -13.94 -16.80
N GLY A 504 -14.54 -13.38 -17.96
CA GLY A 504 -13.77 -12.33 -18.61
C GLY A 504 -14.40 -10.95 -18.40
N LEU A 505 -13.56 -9.98 -18.01
CA LEU A 505 -13.92 -8.56 -18.06
C LEU A 505 -13.32 -7.92 -19.32
N GLY A 506 -14.19 -7.34 -20.14
CA GLY A 506 -13.81 -6.68 -21.37
C GLY A 506 -14.56 -5.38 -21.58
N ASN A 507 -14.10 -4.62 -22.57
CA ASN A 507 -14.73 -3.38 -22.98
C ASN A 507 -14.95 -3.43 -24.50
N SER A 508 -16.21 -3.48 -24.93
CA SER A 508 -16.57 -3.68 -26.35
C SER A 508 -16.26 -2.50 -27.26
N ILE A 509 -15.83 -1.35 -26.71
CA ILE A 509 -15.25 -0.25 -27.51
C ILE A 509 -14.02 -0.75 -28.28
N TRP A 510 -13.26 -1.66 -27.68
CA TRP A 510 -12.12 -2.33 -28.30
C TRP A 510 -12.58 -3.51 -29.15
N THR A 511 -13.35 -3.21 -30.20
CA THR A 511 -14.02 -4.22 -31.06
C THR A 511 -13.12 -5.34 -31.58
N LYS A 512 -11.82 -5.07 -31.80
CA LYS A 512 -10.85 -6.06 -32.30
C LYS A 512 -10.25 -6.95 -31.21
N THR A 513 -10.22 -6.48 -29.98
CA THR A 513 -9.46 -7.09 -28.87
C THR A 513 -10.36 -7.40 -27.66
N TYR A 514 -11.68 -7.28 -27.86
CA TYR A 514 -12.70 -7.54 -26.85
C TYR A 514 -12.58 -8.98 -26.31
N GLN A 515 -12.37 -9.09 -25.00
CA GLN A 515 -12.20 -10.35 -24.26
C GLN A 515 -11.02 -11.21 -24.74
N GLN A 516 -10.02 -10.62 -25.41
CA GLN A 516 -8.93 -11.38 -26.03
C GLN A 516 -8.15 -12.24 -25.04
N PHE A 517 -7.68 -11.66 -23.92
CA PHE A 517 -6.92 -12.41 -22.92
C PHE A 517 -7.78 -13.45 -22.17
N PRO A 518 -8.98 -13.15 -21.64
CA PRO A 518 -9.86 -14.15 -21.03
C PRO A 518 -10.20 -15.33 -21.96
N ARG A 519 -10.48 -15.06 -23.24
CA ARG A 519 -10.73 -16.12 -24.24
C ARG A 519 -9.49 -16.99 -24.47
N TRP A 520 -8.31 -16.36 -24.51
CA TRP A 520 -7.05 -17.07 -24.64
C TRP A 520 -6.77 -17.98 -23.43
N VAL A 521 -7.07 -17.53 -22.20
CA VAL A 521 -6.97 -18.35 -20.98
C VAL A 521 -7.92 -19.55 -21.04
N ASP A 522 -9.19 -19.34 -21.39
CA ASP A 522 -10.19 -20.42 -21.51
C ASP A 522 -9.75 -21.52 -22.49
N GLN A 523 -9.31 -21.13 -23.69
CA GLN A 523 -8.84 -22.07 -24.71
C GLN A 523 -7.55 -22.79 -24.29
N THR A 524 -6.68 -22.09 -23.56
CA THR A 524 -5.41 -22.66 -23.08
C THR A 524 -5.63 -23.72 -22.01
N LEU A 525 -6.53 -23.49 -21.05
CA LEU A 525 -6.87 -24.48 -20.02
C LEU A 525 -7.47 -25.76 -20.63
N GLU A 526 -8.32 -25.63 -21.66
CA GLU A 526 -8.83 -26.78 -22.42
C GLU A 526 -7.69 -27.53 -23.15
N ARG A 527 -6.79 -26.80 -23.81
CA ARG A 527 -5.63 -27.38 -24.52
C ARG A 527 -4.69 -28.15 -23.58
N LEU A 528 -4.56 -27.71 -22.33
CA LEU A 528 -3.76 -28.36 -21.28
C LEU A 528 -4.45 -29.58 -20.65
N GLY A 529 -5.65 -29.95 -21.11
CA GLY A 529 -6.38 -31.15 -20.68
C GLY A 529 -7.44 -30.92 -19.61
N GLY A 530 -7.77 -29.66 -19.29
CA GLY A 530 -8.85 -29.35 -18.35
C GLY A 530 -10.23 -29.60 -18.95
N SER A 531 -11.21 -29.90 -18.11
CA SER A 531 -12.62 -30.07 -18.51
C SER A 531 -13.41 -28.79 -18.22
N ARG A 532 -13.96 -28.15 -19.27
CA ARG A 532 -14.73 -26.91 -19.13
C ARG A 532 -16.10 -27.19 -18.50
N ILE A 533 -16.44 -26.47 -17.42
CA ILE A 533 -17.71 -26.61 -16.69
C ILE A 533 -18.84 -25.85 -17.41
N LEU A 534 -18.58 -24.62 -17.86
CA LEU A 534 -19.53 -23.79 -18.59
C LEU A 534 -18.81 -22.90 -19.62
N PRO A 535 -19.53 -22.37 -20.63
CA PRO A 535 -18.98 -21.36 -21.53
C PRO A 535 -18.44 -20.14 -20.77
N ILE A 536 -17.43 -19.48 -21.34
CA ILE A 536 -16.86 -18.25 -20.79
C ILE A 536 -17.96 -17.21 -20.52
N GLY A 537 -17.99 -16.65 -19.31
CA GLY A 537 -18.84 -15.51 -18.99
C GLY A 537 -18.16 -14.23 -19.43
N GLU A 538 -18.84 -13.39 -20.22
CA GLU A 538 -18.26 -12.15 -20.75
C GLU A 538 -18.98 -10.93 -20.18
N GLY A 539 -18.31 -10.18 -19.31
CA GLY A 539 -18.77 -8.88 -18.85
C GLY A 539 -18.31 -7.75 -19.78
N ASP A 540 -19.22 -6.86 -20.18
CA ASP A 540 -18.92 -5.67 -20.98
C ASP A 540 -19.13 -4.39 -20.18
N GLU A 541 -18.02 -3.72 -19.85
CA GLU A 541 -18.02 -2.47 -19.08
C GLU A 541 -18.73 -1.33 -19.82
N THR A 542 -18.64 -1.29 -21.15
CA THR A 542 -19.23 -0.21 -21.94
C THR A 542 -20.74 -0.35 -22.07
N ALA A 543 -21.23 -1.56 -22.32
CA ALA A 543 -22.66 -1.84 -22.32
C ALA A 543 -23.28 -1.81 -20.91
N GLY A 544 -22.44 -1.78 -19.86
CA GLY A 544 -22.88 -1.81 -18.46
C GLY A 544 -23.52 -3.13 -18.06
N THR A 545 -23.22 -4.21 -18.79
CA THR A 545 -23.81 -5.55 -18.59
C THR A 545 -22.96 -6.45 -17.70
N THR A 546 -21.72 -6.04 -17.34
CA THR A 546 -20.77 -6.80 -16.52
C THR A 546 -21.43 -7.43 -15.28
N GLU A 547 -22.20 -6.63 -14.55
CA GLU A 547 -22.85 -7.07 -13.31
C GLU A 547 -23.90 -8.16 -13.57
N ALA A 548 -24.75 -7.97 -14.58
CA ALA A 548 -25.80 -8.94 -14.93
C ALA A 548 -25.20 -10.24 -15.47
N ALA A 549 -24.15 -10.15 -16.30
CA ALA A 549 -23.42 -11.28 -16.84
C ALA A 549 -22.71 -12.07 -15.73
N PHE A 550 -22.13 -11.39 -14.75
CA PHE A 550 -21.52 -12.02 -13.59
C PHE A 550 -22.53 -12.76 -12.73
N GLU A 551 -23.67 -12.13 -12.41
CA GLU A 551 -24.74 -12.77 -11.63
C GLU A 551 -25.36 -13.99 -12.34
N GLU A 552 -25.43 -13.98 -13.67
CA GLU A 552 -25.80 -15.17 -14.46
C GLU A 552 -24.71 -16.25 -14.39
N PHE A 553 -23.45 -15.87 -14.58
CA PHE A 553 -22.30 -16.78 -14.52
C PHE A 553 -22.18 -17.51 -13.18
N ILE A 554 -22.22 -16.78 -12.05
CA ILE A 554 -22.06 -17.40 -10.71
C ILE A 554 -23.21 -18.36 -10.38
N ARG A 555 -24.44 -18.05 -10.82
CA ARG A 555 -25.60 -18.93 -10.64
C ARG A 555 -25.46 -20.20 -11.46
N ALA A 556 -25.08 -20.08 -12.73
CA ALA A 556 -24.87 -21.23 -13.61
C ALA A 556 -23.72 -22.11 -13.12
N LEU A 557 -22.59 -21.52 -12.74
CA LEU A 557 -21.42 -22.20 -12.19
C LEU A 557 -21.75 -22.97 -10.91
N SER A 558 -22.46 -22.35 -9.97
CA SER A 558 -22.84 -23.00 -8.71
C SER A 558 -23.71 -24.24 -8.95
N ILE A 559 -24.70 -24.14 -9.84
CA ILE A 559 -25.56 -25.27 -10.21
C ILE A 559 -24.75 -26.37 -10.90
N ALA A 560 -23.85 -26.00 -11.83
CA ALA A 560 -23.04 -26.97 -12.56
C ALA A 560 -22.09 -27.76 -11.65
N ILE A 561 -21.49 -27.09 -10.65
CA ILE A 561 -20.64 -27.73 -9.64
C ILE A 561 -21.47 -28.66 -8.73
N GLU A 562 -22.65 -28.22 -8.27
CA GLU A 562 -23.53 -28.99 -7.37
C GLU A 562 -24.14 -30.24 -8.03
N VAL A 563 -24.53 -30.14 -9.31
CA VAL A 563 -25.25 -31.21 -10.03
C VAL A 563 -24.27 -32.13 -10.79
N GLY A 564 -23.01 -31.70 -10.98
CA GLY A 564 -21.99 -32.49 -11.69
C GLY A 564 -22.25 -32.64 -13.19
N THR A 565 -22.98 -31.70 -13.79
CA THR A 565 -23.31 -31.72 -15.23
C THR A 565 -22.23 -31.05 -16.05
N GLU A 566 -21.43 -31.83 -16.76
CA GLU A 566 -20.48 -31.32 -17.77
C GLU A 566 -21.21 -31.08 -19.10
N THR A 567 -21.11 -29.88 -19.66
CA THR A 567 -21.56 -29.63 -21.04
C THR A 567 -20.48 -30.05 -22.03
N HIS A 568 -20.53 -31.29 -22.52
CA HIS A 568 -19.87 -31.62 -23.77
C HIS A 568 -20.61 -30.94 -24.93
N THR A 569 -20.07 -29.84 -25.45
CA THR A 569 -20.58 -29.27 -26.70
C THR A 569 -20.30 -30.23 -27.85
N SER A 570 -21.33 -30.97 -28.24
CA SER A 570 -21.42 -31.76 -29.46
C SER A 570 -21.16 -30.86 -30.68
N LYS A 571 -20.18 -31.24 -31.51
CA LYS A 571 -19.95 -30.64 -32.85
C LYS A 571 -21.25 -30.62 -33.66
N ALA A 572 -21.73 -29.43 -33.99
CA ALA A 572 -22.69 -29.22 -35.06
C ALA A 572 -22.02 -28.41 -36.18
N ASN A 573 -21.91 -29.02 -37.35
CA ASN A 573 -21.34 -28.44 -38.56
C ASN A 573 -22.09 -27.16 -38.98
N SER A 574 -21.38 -26.03 -39.03
CA SER A 574 -21.66 -24.96 -39.98
C SER A 574 -20.35 -24.57 -40.66
N SER A 575 -20.22 -24.99 -41.92
CA SER A 575 -19.14 -24.68 -42.84
C SER A 575 -19.19 -23.21 -43.25
N LEU A 576 -18.31 -22.38 -42.71
CA LEU A 576 -17.90 -21.10 -43.29
C LEU A 576 -16.43 -20.83 -42.87
N ASP A 577 -15.56 -20.89 -43.87
CA ASP A 577 -14.21 -20.31 -44.00
C ASP A 577 -13.19 -20.49 -42.86
N GLU A 578 -12.26 -21.43 -43.10
CA GLU A 578 -10.96 -21.54 -42.42
C GLU A 578 -10.09 -20.32 -42.75
N ASP A 579 -10.14 -19.27 -41.94
CA ASP A 579 -8.99 -18.37 -41.73
C ASP A 579 -9.16 -17.58 -40.41
N SER A 580 -8.62 -18.09 -39.31
CA SER A 580 -8.18 -17.27 -38.16
C SER A 580 -7.40 -18.13 -37.16
N SER A 581 -6.08 -18.12 -37.30
CA SER A 581 -5.22 -18.36 -36.14
C SER A 581 -5.34 -17.11 -35.26
N LEU A 582 -6.06 -17.21 -34.14
CA LEU A 582 -6.02 -16.20 -33.09
C LEU A 582 -4.56 -16.11 -32.62
N SER A 583 -3.92 -14.99 -32.96
CA SER A 583 -2.52 -14.72 -32.69
C SER A 583 -2.32 -14.66 -31.17
N ARG A 584 -1.24 -15.28 -30.68
CA ARG A 584 -0.72 -15.12 -29.32
C ARG A 584 -0.71 -13.61 -28.97
N PRO A 585 -1.17 -13.18 -27.78
CA PRO A 585 -0.96 -11.80 -27.36
C PRO A 585 0.54 -11.51 -27.50
N LEU A 586 0.90 -10.57 -28.38
CA LEU A 586 2.30 -10.24 -28.58
C LEU A 586 2.80 -9.61 -27.28
N GLY A 587 3.64 -10.34 -26.54
CA GLY A 587 4.63 -9.67 -25.68
C GLY A 587 5.36 -8.63 -26.53
N SER A 588 5.62 -7.46 -25.96
CA SER A 588 6.07 -6.25 -26.65
C SER A 588 7.21 -6.51 -27.65
N SER A 589 6.87 -6.78 -28.90
CA SER A 589 7.83 -6.89 -30.00
C SER A 589 8.03 -5.52 -30.62
N MET A 590 9.21 -4.94 -30.42
CA MET A 590 9.67 -3.66 -31.01
C MET A 590 9.53 -3.56 -32.54
N GLY A 591 9.24 -4.66 -33.24
CA GLY A 591 9.14 -4.71 -34.71
C GLY A 591 7.95 -3.94 -35.29
N SER A 592 6.80 -3.87 -34.61
CA SER A 592 5.59 -3.24 -35.18
C SER A 592 5.51 -1.72 -34.97
N MET A 593 6.40 -1.16 -34.15
CA MET A 593 6.44 0.28 -33.82
C MET A 593 7.16 1.12 -34.89
N GLN A 594 7.93 0.47 -35.78
CA GLN A 594 8.88 1.11 -36.70
C GLN A 594 8.27 1.86 -37.88
N GLU A 595 7.04 1.54 -38.30
CA GLU A 595 6.41 2.21 -39.45
C GLU A 595 5.74 3.55 -39.11
N LYS A 596 5.74 3.97 -37.83
CA LYS A 596 4.96 5.13 -37.36
C LYS A 596 5.78 6.31 -36.82
N PHE A 597 7.11 6.25 -36.85
CA PHE A 597 7.92 7.36 -36.33
C PHE A 597 7.93 8.57 -37.27
N VAL A 598 7.61 9.74 -36.72
CA VAL A 598 7.63 11.01 -37.44
C VAL A 598 8.96 11.70 -37.24
N ASP A 599 9.69 11.93 -38.34
CA ASP A 599 11.02 12.52 -38.30
C ASP A 599 10.94 13.99 -37.82
N THR A 600 11.60 14.29 -36.71
CA THR A 600 11.41 15.53 -35.93
C THR A 600 12.72 16.28 -35.74
N SER A 601 12.66 17.62 -35.71
CA SER A 601 13.79 18.50 -35.42
C SER A 601 13.54 19.34 -34.17
N LEU A 602 14.59 19.55 -33.38
CA LEU A 602 14.59 20.49 -32.27
C LEU A 602 14.77 21.91 -32.83
N VAL A 603 13.72 22.72 -32.76
CA VAL A 603 13.69 24.09 -33.32
C VAL A 603 13.91 25.17 -32.26
N GLY A 604 13.75 24.83 -30.98
CA GLY A 604 14.02 25.72 -29.85
C GLY A 604 14.49 24.96 -28.63
N ARG A 605 15.47 25.55 -27.91
CA ARG A 605 15.94 25.05 -26.61
C ARG A 605 16.15 26.24 -25.70
N ARG A 606 15.52 26.22 -24.52
CA ARG A 606 15.70 27.25 -23.50
C ARG A 606 15.87 26.58 -22.14
N ALA A 607 16.95 26.90 -21.43
CA ALA A 607 17.11 26.47 -20.04
C ALA A 607 16.02 27.14 -19.19
N LEU A 608 15.25 26.31 -18.47
CA LEU A 608 14.32 26.76 -17.43
C LEU A 608 15.02 26.78 -16.06
N PHE A 609 15.97 25.86 -15.88
CA PHE A 609 16.83 25.74 -14.71
C PHE A 609 18.14 25.07 -15.15
N ASP A 610 19.27 25.60 -14.70
CA ASP A 610 20.60 25.03 -14.95
C ASP A 610 21.42 25.30 -13.67
N ASP A 611 21.78 24.25 -12.93
CA ASP A 611 22.58 24.37 -11.72
C ASP A 611 24.07 24.48 -12.10
N ASP A 612 24.77 25.52 -11.65
CA ASP A 612 26.20 25.76 -11.92
C ASP A 612 27.14 24.71 -11.25
N VAL A 613 26.60 23.72 -10.54
CA VAL A 613 27.37 22.62 -9.93
C VAL A 613 27.94 21.68 -11.00
N LYS A 614 29.27 21.67 -11.16
CA LYS A 614 29.98 20.70 -12.00
C LYS A 614 30.15 19.35 -11.28
N GLY A 615 29.51 18.30 -11.78
CA GLY A 615 29.64 16.92 -11.31
C GLY A 615 28.49 16.03 -11.76
N SER A 616 28.48 14.75 -11.36
CA SER A 616 27.45 13.74 -11.70
C SER A 616 26.05 14.04 -11.14
N GLU A 617 25.89 15.12 -10.37
CA GLU A 617 24.61 15.57 -9.79
C GLU A 617 24.04 16.82 -10.49
N HIS A 618 24.67 17.28 -11.58
CA HIS A 618 24.18 18.42 -12.36
C HIS A 618 22.77 18.13 -12.91
N ARG A 619 21.77 18.88 -12.44
CA ARG A 619 20.39 18.82 -12.95
C ARG A 619 20.04 20.09 -13.68
N ALA A 620 19.70 19.95 -14.95
CA ALA A 620 19.20 21.03 -15.78
C ALA A 620 17.87 20.66 -16.39
N VAL A 621 16.95 21.63 -16.42
CA VAL A 621 15.63 21.51 -17.04
C VAL A 621 15.61 22.39 -18.27
N TYR A 622 15.32 21.81 -19.43
CA TYR A 622 15.21 22.53 -20.68
C TYR A 622 13.77 22.49 -21.20
N HIS A 623 13.27 23.65 -21.62
CA HIS A 623 12.15 23.73 -22.54
C HIS A 623 12.65 23.40 -23.95
N LEU A 624 12.03 22.42 -24.59
CA LEU A 624 12.34 21.98 -25.95
C LEU A 624 11.13 22.25 -26.85
N GLU A 625 11.37 22.89 -27.98
CA GLU A 625 10.38 23.11 -29.03
C GLU A 625 10.71 22.20 -30.21
N LEU A 626 9.74 21.36 -30.61
CA LEU A 626 9.92 20.32 -31.62
C LEU A 626 9.03 20.61 -32.84
N SER A 627 9.59 20.44 -34.04
CA SER A 627 8.84 20.56 -35.30
C SER A 627 9.04 19.31 -36.14
N ARG A 628 8.00 18.87 -36.84
CA ARG A 628 8.17 17.83 -37.88
C ARG A 628 9.10 18.37 -38.97
N LYS A 629 10.01 17.52 -39.45
CA LYS A 629 10.94 17.91 -40.54
C LYS A 629 10.23 18.11 -41.88
N ASP A 630 9.07 17.48 -42.06
CA ASP A 630 8.20 17.66 -43.23
C ASP A 630 7.43 19.00 -43.22
N GLY A 631 7.55 19.79 -42.15
CA GLY A 631 6.92 21.11 -42.01
C GLY A 631 5.42 21.06 -41.74
N GLN A 632 4.83 19.88 -41.54
CA GLN A 632 3.41 19.77 -41.18
C GLN A 632 3.18 20.04 -39.69
N PRO A 633 2.00 20.59 -39.30
CA PRO A 633 1.65 20.71 -37.89
C PRO A 633 1.46 19.33 -37.25
N TRP A 634 1.67 19.27 -35.94
CA TRP A 634 1.29 18.12 -35.14
C TRP A 634 -0.22 18.09 -34.96
N THR A 635 -0.80 16.89 -35.07
CA THR A 635 -2.18 16.58 -34.68
C THR A 635 -2.10 15.50 -33.62
N TYR A 636 -2.74 15.71 -32.47
CA TYR A 636 -2.79 14.74 -31.38
C TYR A 636 -4.17 14.80 -30.72
N ASP A 637 -4.60 13.66 -30.18
CA ASP A 637 -5.80 13.50 -29.38
C ASP A 637 -5.43 13.25 -27.90
N GLU A 638 -6.41 13.39 -27.01
CA GLU A 638 -6.23 13.09 -25.58
C GLU A 638 -5.92 11.60 -25.39
N GLY A 639 -4.74 11.29 -24.84
CA GLY A 639 -4.24 9.92 -24.67
C GLY A 639 -3.03 9.57 -25.55
N ASP A 640 -2.70 10.41 -26.53
CA ASP A 640 -1.47 10.25 -27.31
C ASP A 640 -0.23 10.49 -26.44
N TYR A 641 0.82 9.69 -26.66
CA TYR A 641 2.08 9.80 -25.95
C TYR A 641 3.24 10.09 -26.91
N LEU A 642 4.22 10.88 -26.43
CA LEU A 642 5.45 11.19 -27.14
C LEU A 642 6.60 10.39 -26.50
N SER A 643 7.21 9.49 -27.27
CA SER A 643 8.41 8.76 -26.85
C SER A 643 9.67 9.43 -27.42
N ILE A 644 10.64 9.75 -26.56
CA ILE A 644 11.96 10.27 -26.96
C ILE A 644 12.96 9.12 -26.83
N LEU A 645 13.54 8.70 -27.95
CA LEU A 645 14.56 7.66 -27.98
C LEU A 645 15.97 8.26 -27.85
N PRO A 646 16.87 7.66 -27.06
CA PRO A 646 18.25 8.09 -26.99
C PRO A 646 18.98 7.78 -28.31
N VAL A 647 19.88 8.67 -28.72
CA VAL A 647 20.78 8.44 -29.86
C VAL A 647 22.16 8.14 -29.30
N THR A 648 22.61 6.91 -29.50
CA THR A 648 23.92 6.43 -29.06
C THR A 648 25.02 7.08 -29.91
N ALA A 649 26.14 7.48 -29.29
CA ALA A 649 27.24 8.10 -30.03
C ALA A 649 27.91 7.09 -30.97
N ASN A 650 28.35 7.55 -32.14
CA ASN A 650 29.01 6.70 -33.14
C ASN A 650 30.22 5.94 -32.58
N VAL A 651 30.94 6.51 -31.59
CA VAL A 651 32.13 5.89 -31.01
C VAL A 651 31.75 4.65 -30.17
N GLU A 652 30.68 4.73 -29.40
CA GLU A 652 30.18 3.61 -28.57
C GLU A 652 29.58 2.51 -29.44
N ALA A 653 28.80 2.90 -30.46
CA ALA A 653 28.30 1.96 -31.47
C ALA A 653 29.44 1.28 -32.26
N LEU A 654 30.50 2.02 -32.58
CA LEU A 654 31.71 1.49 -33.25
C LEU A 654 32.52 0.57 -32.33
N GLU A 655 32.63 0.87 -31.03
CA GLU A 655 33.31 -0.01 -30.06
C GLU A 655 32.59 -1.34 -29.88
N VAL A 656 31.25 -1.32 -29.81
CA VAL A 656 30.41 -2.52 -29.79
C VAL A 656 30.55 -3.29 -31.11
N TYR A 657 30.54 -2.59 -32.25
CA TYR A 657 30.80 -3.16 -33.58
C TYR A 657 32.15 -3.89 -33.69
N TYR A 658 33.25 -3.25 -33.26
CA TYR A 658 34.59 -3.85 -33.32
C TYR A 658 34.75 -5.03 -32.37
N LYS A 659 34.06 -5.04 -31.23
CA LYS A 659 34.12 -6.15 -30.26
C LYS A 659 33.28 -7.36 -30.70
N LEU A 660 32.14 -7.13 -31.35
CA LEU A 660 31.24 -8.19 -31.81
C LEU A 660 31.64 -8.83 -33.15
N HIS A 661 32.64 -8.29 -33.84
CA HIS A 661 33.12 -8.81 -35.13
C HIS A 661 32.03 -8.94 -36.21
N LEU A 662 30.98 -8.12 -36.13
CA LEU A 662 29.94 -8.03 -37.17
C LEU A 662 30.47 -7.18 -38.35
N GLU A 663 29.90 -7.32 -39.56
CA GLU A 663 30.18 -6.37 -40.65
C GLU A 663 29.28 -5.12 -40.51
N TYR A 664 29.86 -3.92 -40.67
CA TYR A 664 29.21 -2.66 -40.24
C TYR A 664 28.01 -2.27 -41.10
N ASP A 665 27.80 -2.97 -42.20
CA ASP A 665 26.71 -2.79 -43.16
C ASP A 665 25.85 -4.06 -43.30
N THR A 666 26.01 -5.04 -42.40
CA THR A 666 25.14 -6.22 -42.38
C THR A 666 23.70 -5.79 -42.13
N VAL A 667 22.79 -6.39 -42.90
CA VAL A 667 21.36 -6.21 -42.75
C VAL A 667 20.81 -7.43 -42.04
N VAL A 668 20.29 -7.25 -40.83
CA VAL A 668 19.58 -8.30 -40.08
C VAL A 668 18.12 -7.91 -40.07
N ASP A 669 17.27 -8.82 -40.55
CA ASP A 669 15.82 -8.65 -40.61
C ASP A 669 15.38 -7.32 -41.28
N GLY A 670 16.00 -7.01 -42.42
CA GLY A 670 15.71 -5.83 -43.23
C GLY A 670 16.29 -4.51 -42.70
N LYS A 671 17.03 -4.52 -41.58
CA LYS A 671 17.61 -3.31 -40.99
C LYS A 671 19.12 -3.38 -40.91
N ASN A 672 19.79 -2.27 -41.22
CA ASN A 672 21.24 -2.16 -41.11
C ASN A 672 21.63 -2.15 -39.63
N VAL A 673 22.57 -3.02 -39.24
CA VAL A 673 23.06 -3.15 -37.85
C VAL A 673 23.58 -1.82 -37.30
N ARG A 674 24.18 -0.98 -38.16
CA ARG A 674 24.61 0.38 -37.80
C ARG A 674 23.46 1.24 -37.30
N ASP A 675 22.33 1.20 -38.00
CA ASP A 675 21.18 2.04 -37.67
C ASP A 675 20.52 1.56 -36.39
N LEU A 676 20.43 0.23 -36.19
CA LEU A 676 19.97 -0.44 -34.97
C LEU A 676 20.76 0.01 -33.73
N LEU A 677 22.10 -0.14 -33.76
CA LEU A 677 22.96 0.21 -32.64
C LEU A 677 22.97 1.72 -32.32
N ARG A 678 22.76 2.55 -33.34
CA ARG A 678 22.84 4.01 -33.20
C ARG A 678 21.54 4.64 -32.73
N ASN A 679 20.40 4.18 -33.23
CA ASN A 679 19.13 4.90 -33.12
C ASN A 679 18.03 4.13 -32.36
N TYR A 680 18.24 2.85 -32.02
CA TYR A 680 17.16 1.98 -31.54
C TYR A 680 17.50 1.14 -30.31
N ILE A 681 18.75 1.12 -29.84
CA ILE A 681 19.16 0.40 -28.62
C ILE A 681 19.78 1.38 -27.63
N ASP A 682 19.20 1.48 -26.43
CA ASP A 682 19.79 2.20 -25.32
C ASP A 682 20.87 1.34 -24.65
N LEU A 683 22.13 1.59 -25.01
CA LEU A 683 23.28 0.87 -24.42
C LEU A 683 23.53 1.24 -22.94
N HIS A 684 22.80 2.21 -22.38
CA HIS A 684 22.94 2.64 -20.99
C HIS A 684 21.86 2.04 -20.06
N ALA A 685 20.85 1.35 -20.60
CA ALA A 685 19.82 0.68 -19.82
C ALA A 685 20.26 -0.73 -19.36
N PRO A 686 19.90 -1.17 -18.13
CA PRO A 686 20.15 -2.54 -17.70
C PRO A 686 19.31 -3.54 -18.54
N PRO A 687 19.86 -4.71 -18.89
CA PRO A 687 19.15 -5.69 -19.71
C PRO A 687 17.92 -6.24 -18.96
N THR A 688 16.79 -6.36 -19.67
CA THR A 688 15.56 -6.96 -19.15
C THR A 688 15.71 -8.48 -18.99
N ARG A 689 14.88 -9.11 -18.15
CA ARG A 689 14.92 -10.57 -17.90
C ARG A 689 14.64 -11.39 -19.18
N GLU A 690 13.81 -10.87 -20.09
CA GLU A 690 13.60 -11.41 -21.44
C GLU A 690 14.88 -11.39 -22.30
N LEU A 691 15.75 -10.40 -22.12
CA LEU A 691 17.03 -10.34 -22.84
C LEU A 691 18.04 -11.36 -22.28
N LEU A 692 17.91 -11.69 -21.00
CA LEU A 692 18.77 -12.64 -20.29
C LEU A 692 18.33 -14.10 -20.49
N SER A 693 17.04 -14.37 -20.71
CA SER A 693 16.51 -15.72 -21.00
C SER A 693 16.84 -16.21 -22.42
N LEU A 694 17.28 -15.32 -23.31
CA LEU A 694 17.71 -15.63 -24.67
C LEU A 694 19.14 -16.17 -24.77
N ILE A 695 19.88 -16.29 -23.65
CA ILE A 695 21.25 -16.84 -23.61
C ILE A 695 21.18 -18.37 -23.43
N PRO A 696 21.62 -19.20 -24.39
CA PRO A 696 21.62 -20.65 -24.21
C PRO A 696 22.72 -21.11 -23.24
N ASP A 697 22.36 -21.98 -22.30
CA ASP A 697 23.28 -22.67 -21.38
C ASP A 697 24.36 -23.44 -22.15
N SER A 698 25.56 -22.86 -22.23
CA SER A 698 26.74 -23.54 -22.75
C SER A 698 27.74 -23.83 -21.62
N GLN A 699 27.56 -25.05 -21.09
CA GLN A 699 28.58 -25.95 -20.56
C GLN A 699 29.46 -25.51 -19.37
N SER A 700 29.11 -26.11 -18.21
CA SER A 700 30.02 -26.84 -17.32
C SER A 700 31.26 -26.11 -16.79
N THR A 701 31.16 -25.56 -15.57
CA THR A 701 32.15 -25.90 -14.52
C THR A 701 31.48 -25.86 -13.14
N THR A 702 31.54 -27.00 -12.47
CA THR A 702 31.12 -27.27 -11.09
C THR A 702 31.86 -26.38 -10.09
N MET A 703 31.15 -25.61 -9.25
CA MET A 703 31.56 -25.34 -7.87
C MET A 703 30.33 -25.07 -6.97
N THR A 704 30.25 -25.87 -5.92
CA THR A 704 29.35 -25.81 -4.76
C THR A 704 29.58 -24.53 -3.95
N LEU A 705 28.49 -23.90 -3.45
CA LEU A 705 28.33 -23.04 -2.24
C LEU A 705 27.12 -22.10 -2.53
N GLY A 706 26.02 -22.11 -1.78
CA GLY A 706 25.94 -21.66 -0.39
C GLY A 706 25.72 -20.13 -0.35
N ALA A 707 24.45 -19.70 -0.23
CA ALA A 707 23.97 -18.32 0.00
C ALA A 707 24.41 -17.23 -1.00
N ILE A 708 23.47 -16.69 -1.78
CA ILE A 708 23.68 -15.46 -2.57
C ILE A 708 22.70 -14.39 -2.08
N TRP A 709 23.27 -13.30 -1.58
CA TRP A 709 22.64 -12.02 -1.29
C TRP A 709 22.33 -11.29 -2.61
N LEU A 710 21.16 -10.63 -2.70
CA LEU A 710 20.81 -9.72 -3.80
C LEU A 710 21.79 -8.53 -3.81
N ILE A 711 22.78 -8.57 -4.71
CA ILE A 711 23.69 -7.47 -5.01
C ILE A 711 23.27 -6.88 -6.36
N LYS A 712 23.08 -5.55 -6.37
CA LYS A 712 22.87 -4.71 -7.55
C LYS A 712 24.04 -4.89 -8.53
N PHE A 713 23.81 -5.47 -9.70
CA PHE A 713 24.85 -5.76 -10.71
C PHE A 713 24.63 -4.91 -11.98
N THR A 714 25.67 -4.19 -12.40
CA THR A 714 25.74 -3.45 -13.68
C THR A 714 26.62 -4.28 -14.63
N PRO A 715 26.13 -4.75 -15.80
CA PRO A 715 26.89 -5.68 -16.61
C PRO A 715 28.10 -5.02 -17.28
N THR A 716 29.19 -5.77 -17.45
CA THR A 716 30.38 -5.33 -18.20
C THR A 716 30.21 -5.57 -19.70
N ILE A 717 31.01 -4.88 -20.53
CA ILE A 717 30.96 -4.95 -22.00
C ILE A 717 31.19 -6.39 -22.53
N GLU A 718 31.92 -7.24 -21.80
CA GLU A 718 32.07 -8.66 -22.14
C GLU A 718 30.75 -9.45 -22.05
N GLN A 719 29.83 -9.05 -21.18
CA GLN A 719 28.55 -9.75 -20.97
C GLN A 719 27.49 -9.29 -22.00
N ALA A 720 27.51 -8.02 -22.40
CA ALA A 720 26.74 -7.54 -23.56
C ALA A 720 27.15 -8.25 -24.87
N SER A 721 28.44 -8.61 -24.99
CA SER A 721 28.96 -9.38 -26.12
C SER A 721 28.39 -10.80 -26.19
N GLN A 722 28.15 -11.45 -25.06
CA GLN A 722 27.59 -12.80 -25.00
C GLN A 722 26.10 -12.85 -25.34
N ILE A 723 25.35 -11.81 -24.95
CA ILE A 723 23.92 -11.64 -25.28
C ILE A 723 23.71 -11.46 -26.79
N LEU A 724 24.56 -10.68 -27.45
CA LEU A 724 24.44 -10.42 -28.89
C LEU A 724 24.91 -11.59 -29.76
N CYS A 725 25.82 -12.44 -29.28
CA CYS A 725 26.19 -13.69 -29.95
C CYS A 725 25.14 -14.81 -29.81
N ALA A 726 24.19 -14.67 -28.88
CA ALA A 726 23.14 -15.66 -28.63
C ALA A 726 21.87 -15.43 -29.48
N LEU A 727 21.75 -14.28 -30.14
CA LEU A 727 20.68 -14.03 -31.10
C LEU A 727 20.94 -14.89 -32.36
N PRO A 728 19.95 -15.69 -32.84
CA PRO A 728 20.12 -16.46 -34.05
C PRO A 728 20.35 -15.54 -35.27
N ILE A 729 21.35 -15.86 -36.09
CA ILE A 729 21.70 -15.17 -37.35
C ILE A 729 20.58 -15.31 -38.38
#